data_AF-A0AAE6SMT1-F1
#
_entry.id   AF-A0AAE6SMT1-F1
#
_cell.length_a   1.000
_cell.length_b   1.000
_cell.length_c   1.000
_cell.angle_alpha   90.00
_cell.angle_beta   90.00
_cell.angle_gamma   90.00
#
_symmetry.space_group_name_H-M   'P 1'
#
loop_
_entity.id
_entity.type
_entity.pdbx_description
1 polymer ?
#
loop_
_entity_poly.entity_id
_entity_poly.type
_entity_poly.pdbx_seq_one_letter_code
_entity_poly.pdbx_strand_id
1 'polypeptide(L)'
;MTMKKTPLASLIMAALASGPLLAAVQVPPSLPFNTQAPTNDLQGTLAAQVQFAQSQILPAHVAEGDSQPRLTALRKSLLLVRPLKAETGVPMTVTARDDAGQTLGALTLNPPEQLPKTAYYLDGSPEEGVDFTPGAGTTTIISSSAELALLNDTTAALLSDRLGQHALVEVQTADGRWVRDIYLPEGAALEGKMVRASSNAGYNSTVRYSGRQVTLSRGQTLQFKFVNGQWIRDGELENNGIRYATDAWSAVLPADWIQPGLSLQLSQGTQSGELVDLQVGAPSELLIHTIDIGMLTTPRNQFAFARESEAHREYFQTVPTSRLIVSQYAPLSLPEVMLPNGTLLTDFDPSEGGWHTGTMRQRIGKELISHGIDNANYGINSTAGEGESSHPYVVAQLAAHNSRGKYANGVQVHGGSGGGGIVTLDNSLGNEFSHEVGHNYGLGHYVGGFLGSVHRSAEAVNSSWGWDGDRNRFIPNFGASRSGQSACLDGQCQAPFEGHSFGFDAMAGGSPFSGFNRFTLYTPNSAAIIQRFLESKAVFDAASPTGFSKWDAATATMLPYQHRVEQLEQISAPINDLSEAKLAALLTEYDLVKVAMWDGNWTRNIQAPPAAAGNAGRILTVDHAASYNSTLFVNGQQITVSRGFKKSYTSDGSRWNEGPVVDPRTPRKPQAFGVPVTTLVGYYDPRGLLPSYLYPALHGAYGFSYGDDGERPGTGDCQLQVETREGLLHFRLANHRLNANVMNKFHVNVPTASEPLDAAVICAAQTLVQRPISAPEADLSFTVNGRPLE
;
A
#
# COMPACT_ATOMS: atom_id res chain seq x y z
N MET A 1 36.32 10.03 -72.72
CA MET A 1 37.51 9.18 -72.90
C MET A 1 38.16 8.99 -71.53
N THR A 2 37.76 7.98 -70.75
CA THR A 2 38.38 6.64 -70.66
C THR A 2 39.88 6.66 -70.36
N MET A 3 40.25 6.32 -69.12
CA MET A 3 41.26 5.29 -68.88
C MET A 3 40.93 4.51 -67.58
N LYS A 4 40.56 3.25 -67.79
CA LYS A 4 40.57 2.14 -66.80
C LYS A 4 42.04 1.71 -66.62
N LYS A 5 42.49 1.02 -65.57
CA LYS A 5 42.09 -0.35 -65.18
C LYS A 5 42.87 -0.82 -63.92
N THR A 6 42.13 -1.42 -62.98
CA THR A 6 42.43 -2.60 -62.12
C THR A 6 43.62 -2.65 -61.14
N PRO A 7 43.38 -2.97 -59.84
CA PRO A 7 44.40 -3.36 -58.88
C PRO A 7 44.63 -4.89 -58.87
N LEU A 8 45.89 -5.28 -58.68
CA LEU A 8 46.35 -6.64 -58.44
C LEU A 8 46.43 -6.88 -56.92
N ALA A 9 45.91 -8.02 -56.47
CA ALA A 9 45.93 -8.47 -55.09
C ALA A 9 47.36 -8.64 -54.55
N SER A 10 47.56 -8.31 -53.27
CA SER A 10 48.71 -8.74 -52.49
C SER A 10 48.22 -9.24 -51.14
N LEU A 11 48.44 -10.54 -50.91
CA LEU A 11 48.31 -11.21 -49.62
C LEU A 11 49.25 -10.53 -48.61
N ILE A 12 48.70 -10.12 -47.47
CA ILE A 12 49.47 -10.00 -46.23
C ILE A 12 48.80 -10.91 -45.21
N MET A 13 49.52 -11.99 -44.87
CA MET A 13 49.22 -12.81 -43.71
C MET A 13 49.33 -11.94 -42.45
N ALA A 14 48.21 -11.77 -41.74
CA ALA A 14 48.21 -11.39 -40.34
C ALA A 14 47.93 -12.66 -39.52
N ALA A 15 49.00 -13.39 -39.21
CA ALA A 15 48.99 -14.32 -38.08
C ALA A 15 49.68 -13.58 -36.94
N LEU A 16 48.93 -13.19 -35.90
CA LEU A 16 49.47 -12.89 -34.57
C LEU A 16 48.33 -12.90 -33.53
N ALA A 17 48.42 -13.93 -32.68
CA ALA A 17 47.93 -14.03 -31.30
C ALA A 17 46.41 -14.14 -31.04
N SER A 18 45.80 -15.23 -31.51
CA SER A 18 44.72 -15.89 -30.75
C SER A 18 45.32 -16.96 -29.83
N GLY A 19 46.05 -16.52 -28.81
CA GLY A 19 46.24 -17.36 -27.62
C GLY A 19 44.90 -17.45 -26.88
N PRO A 20 44.59 -18.55 -26.18
CA PRO A 20 43.44 -18.55 -25.30
C PRO A 20 43.68 -17.44 -24.27
N LEU A 21 42.83 -16.41 -24.28
CA LEU A 21 42.60 -15.61 -23.10
C LEU A 21 42.11 -16.62 -22.05
N LEU A 22 43.03 -17.12 -21.23
CA LEU A 22 42.68 -17.75 -19.97
C LEU A 22 41.88 -16.68 -19.24
N ALA A 23 40.56 -16.80 -19.25
CA ALA A 23 39.69 -16.02 -18.40
C ALA A 23 40.09 -16.40 -16.98
N ALA A 24 40.94 -15.57 -16.36
CA ALA A 24 41.36 -15.80 -15.00
C ALA A 24 40.10 -15.74 -14.14
N VAL A 25 39.88 -16.78 -13.33
CA VAL A 25 38.84 -16.73 -12.30
C VAL A 25 39.16 -15.54 -11.41
N GLN A 26 38.27 -14.55 -11.37
CA GLN A 26 38.46 -13.32 -10.63
C GLN A 26 37.53 -13.30 -9.43
N VAL A 27 38.13 -13.16 -8.25
CA VAL A 27 37.42 -12.86 -7.00
C VAL A 27 36.64 -11.56 -7.21
N PRO A 28 35.35 -11.50 -6.85
CA PRO A 28 34.57 -10.27 -6.92
C PRO A 28 35.26 -9.12 -6.16
N PRO A 29 35.50 -7.96 -6.79
CA PRO A 29 36.12 -6.82 -6.12
C PRO A 29 35.20 -6.29 -5.02
N SER A 30 35.77 -5.76 -3.92
CA SER A 30 34.97 -5.08 -2.90
C SER A 30 34.47 -3.73 -3.42
N LEU A 31 33.16 -3.51 -3.43
CA LEU A 31 32.48 -2.33 -3.93
C LEU A 31 31.67 -1.66 -2.79
N PRO A 32 32.31 -0.86 -1.92
CA PRO A 32 31.61 -0.14 -0.86
C PRO A 32 30.75 0.99 -1.43
N PHE A 33 29.48 1.03 -1.03
CA PHE A 33 28.54 2.09 -1.42
C PHE A 33 28.76 3.39 -0.65
N ASN A 34 28.75 3.32 0.68
CA ASN A 34 28.98 4.46 1.56
C ASN A 34 30.46 4.53 1.93
N THR A 35 31.19 5.35 1.19
CA THR A 35 32.61 5.65 1.42
C THR A 35 32.82 6.98 2.15
N GLN A 36 31.74 7.65 2.56
CA GLN A 36 31.84 8.91 3.30
C GLN A 36 32.45 8.68 4.68
N ALA A 37 33.23 9.66 5.14
CA ALA A 37 33.79 9.65 6.48
C ALA A 37 32.65 9.72 7.51
N PRO A 38 32.63 8.85 8.53
CA PRO A 38 31.58 8.85 9.55
C PRO A 38 31.64 10.14 10.38
N THR A 39 30.47 10.68 10.71
CA THR A 39 30.29 11.81 11.65
C THR A 39 29.97 11.28 13.05
N ASN A 40 30.32 12.02 14.10
CA ASN A 40 30.05 11.55 15.47
C ASN A 40 28.61 11.84 15.90
N ASP A 41 27.89 10.82 16.34
CA ASP A 41 26.55 10.90 16.95
C ASP A 41 26.59 10.69 18.47
N LEU A 42 27.72 10.27 19.04
CA LEU A 42 27.82 9.85 20.44
C LEU A 42 28.37 10.93 21.35
N GLN A 43 27.88 10.94 22.59
CA GLN A 43 28.45 11.69 23.71
C GLN A 43 29.35 10.76 24.53
N GLY A 44 30.67 10.96 24.48
CA GLY A 44 31.62 10.15 25.26
C GLY A 44 33.01 10.05 24.65
N THR A 45 33.79 9.07 25.10
CA THR A 45 35.14 8.79 24.61
C THR A 45 35.15 7.94 23.34
N LEU A 46 34.10 7.15 23.10
CA LEU A 46 33.86 6.48 21.83
C LEU A 46 33.14 7.46 20.90
N ALA A 47 33.76 7.78 19.76
CA ALA A 47 33.15 8.59 18.72
C ALA A 47 32.76 7.70 17.53
N ALA A 48 31.48 7.70 17.16
CA ALA A 48 30.97 6.87 16.07
C ALA A 48 29.74 7.50 15.41
N GLN A 49 29.56 7.21 14.13
CA GLN A 49 28.29 7.43 13.43
C GLN A 49 27.32 6.30 13.79
N VAL A 50 26.07 6.64 14.04
CA VAL A 50 25.00 5.66 14.29
C VAL A 50 23.88 5.81 13.26
N GLN A 51 23.50 4.68 12.68
CA GLN A 51 22.36 4.58 11.78
C GLN A 51 21.50 3.39 12.20
N PHE A 52 20.25 3.43 11.78
CA PHE A 52 19.29 2.36 11.99
C PHE A 52 18.78 1.86 10.63
N ALA A 53 18.20 0.66 10.57
CA ALA A 53 17.43 0.22 9.41
C ALA A 53 16.11 -0.40 9.83
N GLN A 54 15.02 0.04 9.21
CA GLN A 54 13.67 -0.53 9.35
C GLN A 54 13.08 -0.81 7.97
N SER A 55 12.30 0.10 7.37
CA SER A 55 11.95 -0.02 5.95
C SER A 55 13.14 0.33 5.04
N GLN A 56 14.00 1.21 5.54
CA GLN A 56 15.23 1.67 4.92
C GLN A 56 16.25 2.05 5.99
N ILE A 57 17.50 2.22 5.58
CA ILE A 57 18.54 2.80 6.43
C ILE A 57 18.18 4.27 6.72
N LEU A 58 18.27 4.70 7.97
CA LEU A 58 17.97 6.04 8.43
C LEU A 58 19.02 6.48 9.46
N PRO A 59 19.45 7.75 9.45
CA PRO A 59 20.46 8.23 10.37
C PRO A 59 19.87 8.40 11.78
N ALA A 60 20.71 8.36 12.82
CA ALA A 60 20.30 8.73 14.17
C ALA A 60 19.87 10.21 14.23
N HIS A 61 20.59 11.09 13.52
CA HIS A 61 20.27 12.50 13.36
C HIS A 61 20.20 12.87 11.87
N VAL A 62 19.08 13.44 11.43
CA VAL A 62 18.89 13.85 10.04
C VAL A 62 19.68 15.12 9.75
N ALA A 63 20.46 15.11 8.67
CA ALA A 63 21.23 16.26 8.24
C ALA A 63 20.32 17.42 7.79
N GLU A 64 20.80 18.65 7.94
CA GLU A 64 20.06 19.82 7.47
C GLU A 64 19.80 19.74 5.96
N GLY A 65 18.55 19.94 5.56
CA GLY A 65 18.12 19.87 4.16
C GLY A 65 17.83 18.46 3.63
N ASP A 66 18.03 17.40 4.44
CA ASP A 66 17.60 16.04 4.10
C ASP A 66 16.22 15.70 4.68
N SER A 67 15.48 14.83 3.99
CA SER A 67 14.15 14.35 4.40
C SER A 67 14.20 12.84 4.52
N GLN A 68 14.36 12.35 5.76
CA GLN A 68 14.47 10.94 6.09
C GLN A 68 13.36 10.55 7.07
N PRO A 69 12.87 9.29 7.03
CA PRO A 69 12.05 8.77 8.11
C PRO A 69 12.88 8.66 9.40
N ARG A 70 12.19 8.58 10.54
CA ARG A 70 12.77 8.25 11.85
C ARG A 70 12.42 6.82 12.24
N LEU A 71 12.82 6.36 13.42
CA LEU A 71 12.43 5.04 13.94
C LEU A 71 10.90 5.00 14.13
N THR A 72 10.24 3.98 13.60
CA THR A 72 8.85 3.62 13.92
C THR A 72 8.86 2.71 15.16
N ALA A 73 8.06 3.02 16.18
CA ALA A 73 8.01 2.22 17.40
C ALA A 73 7.55 0.78 17.15
N LEU A 74 7.97 -0.14 18.03
CA LEU A 74 7.57 -1.54 18.03
C LEU A 74 7.83 -2.24 16.69
N ARG A 75 8.94 -1.89 16.04
CA ARG A 75 9.45 -2.56 14.84
C ARG A 75 10.93 -2.82 15.01
N LYS A 76 11.34 -4.08 14.83
CA LYS A 76 12.75 -4.49 14.89
C LYS A 76 13.62 -3.58 14.03
N SER A 77 14.82 -3.26 14.48
CA SER A 77 15.71 -2.36 13.77
C SER A 77 17.14 -2.86 13.75
N LEU A 78 17.79 -2.83 12.58
CA LEU A 78 19.22 -3.04 12.49
C LEU A 78 19.94 -1.78 12.99
N LEU A 79 20.76 -1.90 14.02
CA LEU A 79 21.72 -0.89 14.43
C LEU A 79 22.99 -1.02 13.59
N LEU A 80 23.47 0.10 13.05
CA LEU A 80 24.74 0.23 12.33
C LEU A 80 25.62 1.25 13.04
N VAL A 81 26.86 0.88 13.34
CA VAL A 81 27.80 1.75 14.08
C VAL A 81 29.13 1.81 13.33
N ARG A 82 29.52 3.01 12.91
CA ARG A 82 30.78 3.25 12.18
C ARG A 82 31.70 4.10 13.07
N PRO A 83 32.67 3.49 13.77
CA PRO A 83 33.57 4.23 14.65
C PRO A 83 34.46 5.17 13.84
N LEU A 84 34.65 6.41 14.31
CA LEU A 84 35.53 7.40 13.66
C LEU A 84 37.00 6.95 13.67
N LYS A 85 37.35 6.13 14.66
CA LYS A 85 38.65 5.48 14.78
C LYS A 85 38.43 3.98 14.96
N ALA A 86 38.82 3.20 13.97
CA ALA A 86 38.69 1.75 14.03
C ALA A 86 39.60 1.14 15.11
N GLU A 87 39.04 0.25 15.94
CA GLU A 87 39.79 -0.63 16.83
C GLU A 87 39.66 -2.08 16.35
N THR A 88 40.74 -2.62 15.79
CA THR A 88 40.74 -3.99 15.26
C THR A 88 40.79 -5.03 16.39
N GLY A 89 39.91 -6.03 16.33
CA GLY A 89 39.91 -7.17 17.27
C GLY A 89 39.31 -6.88 18.64
N VAL A 90 38.78 -5.68 18.88
CA VAL A 90 38.08 -5.31 20.12
C VAL A 90 36.57 -5.39 19.88
N PRO A 91 35.83 -6.30 20.56
CA PRO A 91 34.38 -6.39 20.42
C PRO A 91 33.67 -5.10 20.81
N MET A 92 32.65 -4.74 20.04
CA MET A 92 31.74 -3.64 20.37
C MET A 92 30.45 -4.19 20.98
N THR A 93 29.95 -3.53 22.01
CA THR A 93 28.68 -3.87 22.67
C THR A 93 27.76 -2.66 22.74
N VAL A 94 26.46 -2.92 22.76
CA VAL A 94 25.42 -1.91 23.00
C VAL A 94 24.55 -2.34 24.17
N THR A 95 24.25 -1.42 25.08
CA THR A 95 23.26 -1.58 26.15
C THR A 95 22.12 -0.62 25.89
N ALA A 96 20.89 -1.13 25.82
CA ALA A 96 19.68 -0.34 25.62
C ALA A 96 19.00 -0.04 26.96
N ARG A 97 18.46 1.17 27.10
CA ARG A 97 17.70 1.61 28.28
C ARG A 97 16.40 2.29 27.85
N ASP A 98 15.39 2.20 28.70
CA ASP A 98 14.13 2.93 28.52
C ASP A 98 14.21 4.38 29.04
N ASP A 99 13.07 5.08 28.99
CA ASP A 99 12.92 6.47 29.43
C ASP A 99 13.17 6.67 30.93
N ALA A 100 12.95 5.63 31.74
CA ALA A 100 13.27 5.59 33.17
C ALA A 100 14.75 5.27 33.45
N GLY A 101 15.55 4.97 32.42
CA GLY A 101 16.95 4.58 32.51
C GLY A 101 17.15 3.13 32.94
N GLN A 102 16.10 2.30 32.95
CA GLN A 102 16.17 0.88 33.23
C GLN A 102 16.73 0.13 32.02
N THR A 103 17.66 -0.78 32.27
CA THR A 103 18.27 -1.60 31.21
C THR A 103 17.25 -2.56 30.61
N LEU A 104 17.02 -2.43 29.30
CA LEU A 104 16.20 -3.35 28.49
C LEU A 104 17.00 -4.60 28.10
N GLY A 105 18.30 -4.43 27.86
CA GLY A 105 19.23 -5.53 27.58
C GLY A 105 20.55 -5.04 26.97
N ALA A 106 21.43 -5.98 26.65
CA ALA A 106 22.71 -5.72 26.00
C ALA A 106 23.00 -6.73 24.88
N LEU A 107 23.65 -6.27 23.82
CA LEU A 107 24.03 -7.07 22.65
C LEU A 107 25.50 -6.85 22.31
N THR A 108 26.15 -7.90 21.81
CA THR A 108 27.44 -7.80 21.13
C THR A 108 27.20 -7.55 19.65
N LEU A 109 27.86 -6.53 19.08
CA LEU A 109 27.74 -6.21 17.66
C LEU A 109 28.60 -7.16 16.82
N ASN A 110 28.05 -7.54 15.68
CA ASN A 110 28.77 -8.22 14.61
C ASN A 110 29.82 -7.27 14.01
N PRO A 111 31.03 -7.75 13.76
CA PRO A 111 32.09 -6.95 13.15
C PRO A 111 31.80 -6.66 11.67
N PRO A 112 32.52 -5.72 11.03
CA PRO A 112 32.24 -5.28 9.66
C PRO A 112 32.23 -6.39 8.60
N GLU A 113 33.00 -7.46 8.80
CA GLU A 113 33.04 -8.61 7.88
C GLU A 113 31.74 -9.43 7.90
N GLN A 114 30.93 -9.28 8.95
CA GLN A 114 29.64 -9.94 9.15
C GLN A 114 28.44 -9.01 8.89
N LEU A 115 28.67 -7.83 8.30
CA LEU A 115 27.61 -6.93 7.89
C LEU A 115 26.61 -7.66 6.96
N PRO A 116 25.29 -7.41 7.08
CA PRO A 116 24.30 -8.04 6.21
C PRO A 116 24.63 -7.85 4.73
N LYS A 117 24.47 -8.93 3.96
CA LYS A 117 24.73 -8.93 2.51
C LYS A 117 23.60 -8.22 1.76
N THR A 118 23.81 -7.91 0.47
CA THR A 118 22.76 -7.33 -0.37
C THR A 118 21.80 -8.39 -0.89
N ALA A 119 20.63 -7.94 -1.36
CA ALA A 119 19.65 -8.72 -2.10
C ALA A 119 20.19 -9.34 -3.40
N TYR A 120 21.36 -8.89 -3.89
CA TYR A 120 22.00 -9.39 -5.10
C TYR A 120 23.07 -10.44 -4.81
N TYR A 121 23.42 -10.63 -3.54
CA TYR A 121 24.43 -11.58 -3.14
C TYR A 121 23.95 -13.01 -3.37
N LEU A 122 24.73 -13.80 -4.09
CA LEU A 122 24.48 -15.21 -4.35
C LEU A 122 25.13 -16.07 -3.26
N ASP A 123 24.32 -16.63 -2.36
CA ASP A 123 24.82 -17.56 -1.35
C ASP A 123 25.26 -18.89 -2.00
N GLY A 124 26.36 -19.46 -1.53
CA GLY A 124 26.93 -20.71 -2.04
C GLY A 124 27.73 -20.60 -3.34
N SER A 125 27.88 -19.39 -3.91
CA SER A 125 28.78 -19.18 -5.05
C SER A 125 30.26 -19.30 -4.64
N PRO A 126 31.16 -19.81 -5.50
CA PRO A 126 32.59 -19.90 -5.19
C PRO A 126 33.23 -18.52 -4.91
N GLU A 127 34.07 -18.44 -3.87
CA GLU A 127 34.74 -17.18 -3.48
C GLU A 127 35.78 -16.74 -4.51
N GLU A 128 36.43 -17.70 -5.15
CA GLU A 128 37.42 -17.51 -6.21
C GLU A 128 36.81 -16.94 -7.51
N GLY A 129 35.48 -16.98 -7.65
CA GLY A 129 34.74 -16.66 -8.87
C GLY A 129 34.37 -17.91 -9.66
N VAL A 130 33.78 -17.74 -10.85
CA VAL A 130 33.39 -18.85 -11.73
C VAL A 130 34.13 -18.77 -13.05
N ASP A 131 34.76 -19.87 -13.42
CA ASP A 131 35.36 -20.04 -14.74
C ASP A 131 34.27 -20.34 -15.77
N PHE A 132 34.01 -19.42 -16.70
CA PHE A 132 33.05 -19.60 -17.80
C PHE A 132 33.65 -20.28 -19.04
N THR A 133 34.71 -21.07 -18.89
CA THR A 133 35.14 -22.01 -19.93
C THR A 133 34.31 -23.30 -19.86
N PRO A 134 33.87 -23.83 -21.03
CA PRO A 134 33.22 -25.14 -21.09
C PRO A 134 34.15 -26.23 -20.58
N GLY A 135 33.62 -27.10 -19.72
CA GLY A 135 34.34 -28.30 -19.29
C GLY A 135 34.56 -29.29 -20.44
N ALA A 136 35.25 -30.40 -20.15
CA ALA A 136 35.48 -31.45 -21.15
C ALA A 136 34.14 -32.02 -21.67
N GLY A 137 33.91 -31.93 -22.98
CA GLY A 137 32.72 -32.46 -23.64
C GLY A 137 32.42 -31.77 -24.96
N THR A 138 31.32 -32.16 -25.61
CA THR A 138 30.88 -31.59 -26.88
C THR A 138 29.92 -30.41 -26.67
N THR A 139 29.82 -29.57 -27.70
CA THR A 139 28.84 -28.47 -27.76
C THR A 139 27.73 -28.83 -28.73
N THR A 140 26.50 -28.44 -28.43
CA THR A 140 25.34 -28.56 -29.34
C THR A 140 24.63 -27.21 -29.51
N ILE A 141 23.90 -27.04 -30.61
CA ILE A 141 23.24 -25.77 -30.96
C ILE A 141 21.73 -25.99 -31.11
N ILE A 142 20.95 -25.14 -30.45
CA ILE A 142 19.49 -25.01 -30.62
C ILE A 142 19.22 -23.73 -31.40
N SER A 143 18.79 -23.85 -32.65
CA SER A 143 18.54 -22.69 -33.54
C SER A 143 17.36 -22.85 -34.50
N SER A 144 16.67 -24.00 -34.47
CA SER A 144 15.50 -24.26 -35.30
C SER A 144 14.23 -23.73 -34.63
N SER A 145 13.26 -23.24 -35.39
CA SER A 145 12.01 -22.71 -34.81
C SER A 145 11.25 -23.77 -34.01
N ALA A 146 11.32 -25.04 -34.41
CA ALA A 146 10.68 -26.15 -33.71
C ALA A 146 11.31 -26.40 -32.33
N GLU A 147 12.64 -26.44 -32.24
CA GLU A 147 13.32 -26.64 -30.96
C GLU A 147 13.24 -25.40 -30.05
N LEU A 148 13.37 -24.19 -30.62
CA LEU A 148 13.24 -22.96 -29.84
C LEU A 148 11.87 -22.83 -29.18
N ALA A 149 10.79 -23.25 -29.85
CA ALA A 149 9.44 -23.25 -29.27
C ALA A 149 9.34 -24.11 -28.00
N LEU A 150 10.15 -25.17 -27.89
CA LEU A 150 10.20 -26.06 -26.73
C LEU A 150 10.97 -25.45 -25.54
N LEU A 151 11.66 -24.33 -25.71
CA LEU A 151 12.39 -23.66 -24.62
C LEU A 151 11.47 -22.83 -23.70
N ASN A 152 10.22 -22.58 -24.12
CA ASN A 152 9.19 -21.95 -23.29
C ASN A 152 8.50 -22.95 -22.32
N ASP A 153 9.07 -24.14 -22.19
CA ASP A 153 8.63 -25.16 -21.24
C ASP A 153 9.26 -24.92 -19.86
N THR A 154 8.41 -24.70 -18.85
CA THR A 154 8.83 -24.52 -17.46
C THR A 154 9.58 -25.71 -16.86
N THR A 155 9.43 -26.92 -17.43
CA THR A 155 10.21 -28.10 -17.00
C THR A 155 11.61 -28.14 -17.60
N ALA A 156 11.90 -27.27 -18.58
CA ALA A 156 13.17 -27.18 -19.29
C ALA A 156 13.63 -28.52 -19.91
N ALA A 157 12.69 -29.40 -20.29
CA ALA A 157 12.97 -30.78 -20.70
C ALA A 157 13.98 -30.89 -21.84
N LEU A 158 13.84 -30.05 -22.89
CA LEU A 158 14.78 -30.06 -24.03
C LEU A 158 16.20 -29.67 -23.61
N LEU A 159 16.36 -28.60 -22.81
CA LEU A 159 17.68 -28.17 -22.34
C LEU A 159 18.29 -29.21 -21.41
N SER A 160 17.49 -29.83 -20.54
CA SER A 160 17.94 -30.90 -19.66
C SER A 160 18.48 -32.11 -20.44
N ASP A 161 17.77 -32.57 -21.48
CA ASP A 161 18.22 -33.66 -22.35
C ASP A 161 19.56 -33.32 -23.02
N ARG A 162 19.65 -32.12 -23.62
CA ARG A 162 20.87 -31.67 -24.30
C ARG A 162 22.06 -31.55 -23.33
N LEU A 163 21.85 -31.00 -22.13
CA LEU A 163 22.90 -30.86 -21.12
C LEU A 163 23.34 -32.21 -20.52
N GLY A 164 22.49 -33.23 -20.57
CA GLY A 164 22.88 -34.61 -20.23
C GLY A 164 23.96 -35.18 -21.16
N GLN A 165 23.97 -34.75 -22.43
CA GLN A 165 24.85 -35.28 -23.48
C GLN A 165 26.03 -34.36 -23.82
N HIS A 166 25.88 -33.06 -23.57
CA HIS A 166 26.83 -32.02 -23.99
C HIS A 166 27.34 -31.23 -22.78
N ALA A 167 28.54 -30.67 -22.88
CA ALA A 167 29.09 -29.78 -21.85
C ALA A 167 28.56 -28.35 -22.00
N LEU A 168 28.25 -27.94 -23.23
CA LEU A 168 27.71 -26.62 -23.58
C LEU A 168 26.52 -26.76 -24.53
N VAL A 169 25.43 -26.04 -24.26
CA VAL A 169 24.33 -25.84 -25.19
C VAL A 169 24.29 -24.38 -25.63
N GLU A 170 24.37 -24.12 -26.93
CA GLU A 170 24.21 -22.80 -27.50
C GLU A 170 22.78 -22.59 -28.02
N VAL A 171 22.08 -21.61 -27.47
CA VAL A 171 20.73 -21.20 -27.93
C VAL A 171 20.87 -19.96 -28.80
N GLN A 172 20.38 -20.03 -30.04
CA GLN A 172 20.50 -18.94 -31.01
C GLN A 172 19.11 -18.52 -31.51
N THR A 173 18.66 -17.33 -31.11
CA THR A 173 17.41 -16.73 -31.62
C THR A 173 17.69 -15.75 -32.75
N ALA A 174 16.75 -15.62 -33.69
CA ALA A 174 16.80 -14.63 -34.77
C ALA A 174 15.39 -14.28 -35.25
N ASP A 175 15.27 -13.30 -36.15
CA ASP A 175 14.00 -12.98 -36.80
C ASP A 175 13.45 -14.23 -37.52
N GLY A 176 12.17 -14.55 -37.28
CA GLY A 176 11.51 -15.76 -37.77
C GLY A 176 11.80 -17.06 -36.98
N ARG A 177 12.72 -17.03 -36.01
CA ARG A 177 13.07 -18.16 -35.13
C ARG A 177 13.38 -17.66 -33.71
N TRP A 178 12.34 -17.46 -32.92
CA TRP A 178 12.39 -16.82 -31.61
C TRP A 178 11.46 -17.50 -30.61
N VAL A 179 11.78 -17.36 -29.33
CA VAL A 179 10.95 -17.79 -28.21
C VAL A 179 10.97 -16.73 -27.12
N ARG A 180 9.83 -16.53 -26.43
CA ARG A 180 9.69 -15.50 -25.40
C ARG A 180 10.47 -15.80 -24.13
N ASP A 181 10.33 -17.01 -23.60
CA ASP A 181 11.00 -17.43 -22.37
C ASP A 181 11.91 -18.64 -22.67
N ILE A 182 13.06 -18.68 -22.01
CA ILE A 182 14.02 -19.79 -22.04
C ILE A 182 14.25 -20.20 -20.58
N TYR A 183 13.79 -21.39 -20.19
CA TYR A 183 13.98 -21.93 -18.84
C TYR A 183 15.23 -22.80 -18.76
N LEU A 184 16.17 -22.46 -17.87
CA LEU A 184 17.32 -23.32 -17.60
C LEU A 184 16.93 -24.42 -16.58
N PRO A 185 17.32 -25.69 -16.80
CA PRO A 185 16.93 -26.80 -15.95
C PRO A 185 17.67 -26.77 -14.60
N GLU A 186 17.16 -27.46 -13.59
CA GLU A 186 17.83 -27.60 -12.29
C GLU A 186 18.18 -29.07 -12.02
N GLY A 187 19.19 -29.32 -11.18
CA GLY A 187 19.55 -30.65 -10.72
C GLY A 187 21.06 -30.89 -10.60
N ALA A 188 21.47 -31.72 -9.65
CA ALA A 188 22.89 -31.97 -9.34
C ALA A 188 23.70 -32.53 -10.52
N ALA A 189 23.06 -33.20 -11.48
CA ALA A 189 23.70 -33.72 -12.69
C ALA A 189 24.20 -32.62 -13.64
N LEU A 190 23.80 -31.37 -13.42
CA LEU A 190 24.18 -30.22 -14.24
C LEU A 190 25.50 -29.59 -13.79
N GLU A 191 26.13 -30.07 -12.72
CA GLU A 191 27.37 -29.48 -12.21
C GLU A 191 28.44 -29.29 -13.31
N GLY A 192 28.93 -28.05 -13.44
CA GLY A 192 29.91 -27.63 -14.45
C GLY A 192 29.35 -27.44 -15.87
N LYS A 193 28.08 -27.77 -16.14
CA LYS A 193 27.45 -27.60 -17.45
C LYS A 193 27.20 -26.13 -17.76
N MET A 194 27.18 -25.82 -19.06
CA MET A 194 27.02 -24.45 -19.54
C MET A 194 25.89 -24.28 -20.54
N VAL A 195 25.27 -23.10 -20.51
CA VAL A 195 24.36 -22.62 -21.55
C VAL A 195 24.86 -21.27 -22.05
N ARG A 196 24.91 -21.07 -23.35
CA ARG A 196 25.20 -19.78 -23.98
C ARG A 196 24.02 -19.38 -24.86
N ALA A 197 23.39 -18.26 -24.56
CA ALA A 197 22.24 -17.77 -25.32
C ALA A 197 22.64 -16.49 -26.08
N SER A 198 22.46 -16.50 -27.40
CA SER A 198 22.72 -15.35 -28.27
C SER A 198 21.48 -14.97 -29.06
N SER A 199 21.20 -13.68 -29.21
CA SER A 199 20.03 -13.20 -29.95
C SER A 199 20.40 -12.27 -31.08
N ASN A 200 19.89 -12.57 -32.28
CA ASN A 200 19.77 -11.66 -33.40
C ASN A 200 18.31 -11.29 -33.70
N ALA A 201 17.37 -11.69 -32.83
CA ALA A 201 15.95 -11.43 -32.99
C ALA A 201 15.62 -9.98 -32.63
N GLY A 202 14.66 -9.38 -33.34
CA GLY A 202 14.11 -8.07 -33.03
C GLY A 202 13.33 -8.04 -31.71
N TYR A 203 12.75 -9.17 -31.29
CA TYR A 203 12.10 -9.32 -30.00
C TYR A 203 13.07 -9.79 -28.91
N ASN A 204 12.92 -9.24 -27.71
CA ASN A 204 13.65 -9.69 -26.53
C ASN A 204 13.16 -11.07 -26.07
N SER A 205 14.07 -11.90 -25.56
CA SER A 205 13.74 -13.12 -24.80
C SER A 205 14.02 -12.91 -23.31
N THR A 206 13.37 -13.68 -22.45
CA THR A 206 13.66 -13.74 -21.01
C THR A 206 14.28 -15.09 -20.69
N VAL A 207 15.53 -15.11 -20.22
CA VAL A 207 16.17 -16.34 -19.71
C VAL A 207 15.88 -16.43 -18.21
N ARG A 208 15.33 -17.56 -17.75
CA ARG A 208 14.93 -17.83 -16.37
C ARG A 208 15.80 -18.95 -15.79
N TYR A 209 16.42 -18.70 -14.65
CA TYR A 209 17.46 -19.57 -14.10
C TYR A 209 17.57 -19.39 -12.58
N SER A 210 17.50 -20.49 -11.80
CA SER A 210 17.70 -20.49 -10.34
C SER A 210 16.95 -19.36 -9.61
N GLY A 211 15.64 -19.25 -9.88
CA GLY A 211 14.75 -18.22 -9.31
C GLY A 211 14.95 -16.79 -9.82
N ARG A 212 15.91 -16.57 -10.72
CA ARG A 212 16.27 -15.27 -11.31
C ARG A 212 15.91 -15.21 -12.78
N GLN A 213 15.96 -14.02 -13.35
CA GLN A 213 15.72 -13.80 -14.78
C GLN A 213 16.60 -12.70 -15.35
N VAL A 214 16.87 -12.76 -16.65
CA VAL A 214 17.60 -11.74 -17.39
C VAL A 214 17.04 -11.60 -18.80
N THR A 215 17.01 -10.37 -19.31
CA THR A 215 16.63 -10.09 -20.69
C THR A 215 17.78 -10.39 -21.65
N LEU A 216 17.48 -11.12 -22.71
CA LEU A 216 18.35 -11.34 -23.86
C LEU A 216 17.83 -10.51 -25.04
N SER A 217 18.54 -9.43 -25.36
CA SER A 217 18.22 -8.51 -26.45
C SER A 217 19.06 -8.76 -27.70
N ARG A 218 18.64 -8.17 -28.82
CA ARG A 218 19.35 -8.25 -30.09
C ARG A 218 20.82 -7.84 -29.95
N GLY A 219 21.72 -8.64 -30.53
CA GLY A 219 23.17 -8.44 -30.47
C GLY A 219 23.82 -8.89 -29.16
N GLN A 220 23.05 -9.35 -28.16
CA GLN A 220 23.60 -9.83 -26.91
C GLN A 220 23.92 -11.33 -26.96
N THR A 221 24.97 -11.70 -26.23
CA THR A 221 25.30 -13.08 -25.88
C THR A 221 25.44 -13.15 -24.37
N LEU A 222 24.69 -14.04 -23.73
CA LEU A 222 24.76 -14.32 -22.31
C LEU A 222 25.29 -15.74 -22.12
N GLN A 223 26.12 -15.95 -21.10
CA GLN A 223 26.62 -17.26 -20.74
C GLN A 223 26.34 -17.57 -19.27
N PHE A 224 26.02 -18.84 -19.03
CA PHE A 224 25.60 -19.37 -17.74
C PHE A 224 26.39 -20.66 -17.47
N LYS A 225 26.79 -20.86 -16.22
CA LYS A 225 27.42 -22.09 -15.75
C LYS A 225 26.74 -22.55 -14.48
N PHE A 226 26.43 -23.84 -14.39
CA PHE A 226 25.82 -24.42 -13.21
C PHE A 226 26.92 -24.82 -12.23
N VAL A 227 26.93 -24.21 -11.05
CA VAL A 227 27.95 -24.42 -10.01
C VAL A 227 27.27 -24.45 -8.65
N ASN A 228 27.63 -25.41 -7.80
CA ASN A 228 27.11 -25.56 -6.44
C ASN A 228 25.56 -25.54 -6.38
N GLY A 229 24.91 -26.22 -7.33
CA GLY A 229 23.45 -26.35 -7.35
C GLY A 229 22.68 -25.17 -7.94
N GLN A 230 23.34 -24.16 -8.53
CA GLN A 230 22.67 -23.02 -9.16
C GLN A 230 23.32 -22.58 -10.46
N TRP A 231 22.55 -21.99 -11.37
CA TRP A 231 23.08 -21.30 -12.54
C TRP A 231 23.64 -19.94 -12.13
N ILE A 232 24.88 -19.67 -12.50
CA ILE A 232 25.54 -18.38 -12.34
C ILE A 232 25.72 -17.79 -13.73
N ARG A 233 25.29 -16.55 -13.94
CA ARG A 233 25.53 -15.82 -15.19
C ARG A 233 26.88 -15.11 -15.12
N ASP A 234 27.59 -15.07 -16.24
CA ASP A 234 28.83 -14.31 -16.32
C ASP A 234 28.62 -12.82 -16.03
N GLY A 235 29.55 -12.23 -15.26
CA GLY A 235 29.48 -10.89 -14.69
C GLY A 235 28.49 -10.71 -13.53
N GLU A 236 27.71 -11.72 -13.14
CA GLU A 236 26.74 -11.58 -12.05
C GLU A 236 27.39 -11.61 -10.66
N LEU A 237 28.46 -12.38 -10.49
CA LEU A 237 29.18 -12.50 -9.21
C LEU A 237 29.85 -11.20 -8.76
N GLU A 238 30.05 -10.24 -9.66
CA GLU A 238 30.52 -8.89 -9.30
C GLU A 238 29.59 -8.23 -8.27
N ASN A 239 28.30 -8.55 -8.29
CA ASN A 239 27.33 -8.04 -7.32
C ASN A 239 27.56 -8.57 -5.89
N ASN A 240 28.26 -9.71 -5.72
CA ASN A 240 28.65 -10.19 -4.39
C ASN A 240 29.68 -9.28 -3.72
N GLY A 241 30.38 -8.47 -4.50
CA GLY A 241 31.33 -7.46 -4.04
C GLY A 241 30.67 -6.23 -3.40
N ILE A 242 29.39 -6.00 -3.69
CA ILE A 242 28.65 -4.82 -3.24
C ILE A 242 28.40 -4.91 -1.73
N ARG A 243 28.80 -3.87 -1.00
CA ARG A 243 28.60 -3.76 0.46
C ARG A 243 28.12 -2.36 0.81
N TYR A 244 27.34 -2.23 1.86
CA TYR A 244 26.87 -0.92 2.31
C TYR A 244 28.04 -0.03 2.76
N ALA A 245 28.88 -0.53 3.67
CA ALA A 245 30.11 0.12 4.13
C ALA A 245 31.12 -0.97 4.54
N THR A 246 32.40 -0.60 4.74
CA THR A 246 33.48 -1.54 5.11
C THR A 246 33.87 -1.50 6.58
N ASP A 247 33.35 -0.54 7.33
CA ASP A 247 33.72 -0.20 8.71
C ASP A 247 32.52 -0.24 9.68
N ALA A 248 31.34 -0.70 9.22
CA ALA A 248 30.12 -0.71 10.00
C ALA A 248 29.97 -1.99 10.83
N TRP A 249 29.93 -1.84 12.15
CA TRP A 249 29.47 -2.86 13.08
C TRP A 249 27.95 -2.93 13.08
N SER A 250 27.36 -4.09 13.39
CA SER A 250 25.90 -4.23 13.34
C SER A 250 25.29 -5.13 14.42
N ALA A 251 24.06 -4.83 14.85
CA ALA A 251 23.26 -5.71 15.68
C ALA A 251 21.77 -5.48 15.39
N VAL A 252 20.92 -6.49 15.59
CA VAL A 252 19.46 -6.31 15.45
C VAL A 252 18.86 -6.01 16.81
N LEU A 253 18.34 -4.80 16.98
CA LEU A 253 17.58 -4.39 18.15
C LEU A 253 16.17 -5.00 18.10
N PRO A 254 15.73 -5.69 19.18
CA PRO A 254 14.37 -6.19 19.33
C PRO A 254 13.31 -5.10 19.17
N ALA A 255 12.14 -5.47 18.65
CA ALA A 255 11.06 -4.52 18.36
C ALA A 255 10.54 -3.81 19.62
N ASP A 256 10.41 -4.55 20.72
CA ASP A 256 9.97 -4.09 22.04
C ASP A 256 10.92 -3.06 22.67
N TRP A 257 12.19 -3.01 22.25
CA TRP A 257 13.12 -1.97 22.69
C TRP A 257 12.90 -0.64 21.97
N ILE A 258 12.34 -0.66 20.75
CA ILE A 258 12.16 0.55 19.94
C ILE A 258 10.90 1.28 20.41
N GLN A 259 11.06 2.12 21.41
CA GLN A 259 10.02 2.96 21.98
C GLN A 259 10.55 4.38 22.27
N PRO A 260 9.67 5.39 22.35
CA PRO A 260 10.07 6.73 22.78
C PRO A 260 10.85 6.70 24.10
N GLY A 261 11.93 7.48 24.17
CA GLY A 261 12.82 7.52 25.33
C GLY A 261 13.94 6.48 25.34
N LEU A 262 14.01 5.60 24.33
CA LEU A 262 15.15 4.69 24.13
C LEU A 262 16.48 5.46 24.13
N SER A 263 17.43 5.03 24.95
CA SER A 263 18.84 5.44 24.87
C SER A 263 19.76 4.23 24.68
N LEU A 264 20.89 4.45 24.00
CA LEU A 264 21.86 3.40 23.70
C LEU A 264 23.25 3.77 24.22
N GLN A 265 23.84 2.90 25.03
CA GLN A 265 25.22 3.02 25.48
C GLN A 265 26.10 2.05 24.71
N LEU A 266 27.02 2.58 23.90
CA LEU A 266 27.98 1.82 23.12
C LEU A 266 29.32 1.75 23.84
N SER A 267 29.96 0.58 23.81
CA SER A 267 31.27 0.37 24.42
C SER A 267 32.18 -0.46 23.54
N GLN A 268 33.43 -0.04 23.41
CA GLN A 268 34.49 -0.77 22.71
C GLN A 268 35.79 -0.62 23.52
N GLY A 269 36.26 -1.73 24.12
CA GLY A 269 37.41 -1.69 25.01
C GLY A 269 37.17 -0.79 26.23
N THR A 270 38.01 0.24 26.40
CA THR A 270 37.86 1.26 27.46
C THR A 270 37.07 2.49 27.01
N GLN A 271 36.65 2.54 25.75
CA GLN A 271 35.89 3.65 25.19
C GLN A 271 34.39 3.39 25.36
N SER A 272 33.64 4.45 25.66
CA SER A 272 32.18 4.40 25.75
C SER A 272 31.56 5.68 25.20
N GLY A 273 30.40 5.57 24.57
CA GLY A 273 29.64 6.70 24.05
C GLY A 273 28.15 6.44 24.16
N GLU A 274 27.40 7.46 24.56
CA GLU A 274 25.95 7.39 24.70
C GLU A 274 25.28 8.09 23.52
N LEU A 275 24.28 7.42 22.96
CA LEU A 275 23.35 8.00 22.00
C LEU A 275 22.06 8.35 22.74
N VAL A 276 21.78 9.64 22.81
CA VAL A 276 20.59 10.24 23.43
C VAL A 276 19.73 10.92 22.37
N ASP A 277 18.55 11.39 22.76
CA ASP A 277 17.64 12.19 21.92
C ASP A 277 17.14 11.47 20.64
N LEU A 278 17.07 10.13 20.68
CA LEU A 278 16.53 9.33 19.58
C LEU A 278 15.05 9.63 19.35
N GLN A 279 14.72 10.03 18.13
CA GLN A 279 13.34 10.23 17.72
C GLN A 279 12.69 8.91 17.32
N VAL A 280 11.75 8.45 18.14
CA VAL A 280 10.91 7.28 17.86
C VAL A 280 9.46 7.74 17.67
N GLY A 281 8.88 7.40 16.52
CA GLY A 281 7.51 7.71 16.11
C GLY A 281 6.48 6.71 16.62
N ALA A 282 5.24 6.83 16.13
CA ALA A 282 4.13 5.99 16.57
C ALA A 282 4.31 4.51 16.15
N PRO A 283 3.76 3.54 16.91
CA PRO A 283 3.59 2.17 16.44
C PRO A 283 2.40 2.10 15.48
N SER A 284 2.53 2.72 14.30
CA SER A 284 1.45 2.88 13.33
C SER A 284 1.01 1.54 12.71
N GLU A 285 -0.20 1.52 12.15
CA GLU A 285 -0.76 0.35 11.50
C GLU A 285 -1.28 0.66 10.09
N LEU A 286 -1.22 -0.35 9.22
CA LEU A 286 -1.80 -0.33 7.88
C LEU A 286 -2.69 -1.56 7.72
N LEU A 287 -3.95 -1.37 7.35
CA LEU A 287 -4.90 -2.45 7.06
C LEU A 287 -5.29 -2.39 5.58
N ILE A 288 -5.05 -3.46 4.84
CA ILE A 288 -5.43 -3.56 3.41
C ILE A 288 -6.38 -4.74 3.22
N HIS A 289 -7.61 -4.46 2.81
CA HIS A 289 -8.54 -5.46 2.32
C HIS A 289 -8.30 -5.72 0.83
N THR A 290 -8.48 -6.95 0.38
CA THR A 290 -8.29 -7.31 -1.03
C THR A 290 -9.52 -8.02 -1.59
N ILE A 291 -10.08 -7.53 -2.70
CA ILE A 291 -11.23 -8.15 -3.38
C ILE A 291 -11.08 -8.14 -4.92
N ASP A 292 -11.46 -9.22 -5.61
CA ASP A 292 -11.46 -9.30 -7.08
C ASP A 292 -12.91 -9.25 -7.60
N ILE A 293 -13.22 -8.27 -8.44
CA ILE A 293 -14.59 -7.90 -8.81
C ILE A 293 -14.82 -8.09 -10.31
N GLY A 294 -15.80 -8.91 -10.67
CA GLY A 294 -16.35 -9.03 -12.01
C GLY A 294 -17.72 -8.38 -12.13
N MET A 295 -17.85 -7.35 -12.96
CA MET A 295 -19.10 -6.59 -13.14
C MET A 295 -19.70 -6.88 -14.52
N LEU A 296 -20.84 -7.56 -14.57
CA LEU A 296 -21.43 -8.12 -15.80
C LEU A 296 -20.47 -9.09 -16.54
N THR A 297 -19.57 -9.69 -15.76
CA THR A 297 -18.55 -10.66 -16.18
C THR A 297 -18.00 -11.36 -14.93
N THR A 298 -17.19 -12.40 -15.10
CA THR A 298 -16.54 -13.07 -13.96
C THR A 298 -15.35 -12.27 -13.44
N PRO A 299 -14.91 -12.43 -12.17
CA PRO A 299 -13.66 -11.86 -11.67
C PRO A 299 -12.45 -12.24 -12.54
N ARG A 300 -11.39 -11.42 -12.52
CA ARG A 300 -10.26 -11.60 -13.45
C ARG A 300 -9.34 -12.74 -13.03
N ASN A 301 -9.32 -13.09 -11.75
CA ASN A 301 -8.46 -14.09 -11.12
C ASN A 301 -6.95 -13.82 -11.29
N GLN A 302 -6.58 -12.54 -11.37
CA GLN A 302 -5.19 -12.07 -11.55
C GLN A 302 -4.83 -11.06 -10.45
N PHE A 303 -5.17 -11.36 -9.19
CA PHE A 303 -4.80 -10.57 -8.02
C PHE A 303 -3.70 -11.31 -7.26
N ALA A 304 -2.44 -11.10 -7.68
CA ALA A 304 -1.29 -11.79 -7.09
C ALA A 304 -1.06 -11.34 -5.64
N PHE A 305 -1.12 -10.02 -5.38
CA PHE A 305 -0.97 -9.49 -4.02
C PHE A 305 -1.94 -10.16 -3.06
N ALA A 306 -3.24 -10.20 -3.36
CA ALA A 306 -4.25 -10.82 -2.50
C ALA A 306 -3.97 -12.28 -2.11
N ARG A 307 -3.32 -13.06 -2.98
CA ARG A 307 -3.14 -14.51 -2.81
C ARG A 307 -1.79 -14.89 -2.22
N GLU A 308 -0.80 -14.02 -2.31
CA GLU A 308 0.59 -14.35 -2.01
C GLU A 308 1.03 -13.66 -0.71
N SER A 309 1.03 -14.40 0.40
CA SER A 309 1.49 -13.92 1.71
C SER A 309 2.90 -13.32 1.68
N GLU A 310 3.75 -13.88 0.82
CA GLU A 310 5.09 -13.40 0.55
C GLU A 310 5.10 -11.95 0.00
N ALA A 311 4.14 -11.60 -0.86
CA ALA A 311 4.00 -10.24 -1.37
C ALA A 311 3.61 -9.25 -0.26
N HIS A 312 2.79 -9.67 0.70
CA HIS A 312 2.45 -8.84 1.86
C HIS A 312 3.70 -8.52 2.69
N ARG A 313 4.55 -9.54 2.95
CA ARG A 313 5.81 -9.38 3.68
C ARG A 313 6.79 -8.50 2.93
N GLU A 314 6.94 -8.68 1.61
CA GLU A 314 7.79 -7.83 0.77
C GLU A 314 7.37 -6.37 0.82
N TYR A 315 6.07 -6.08 0.73
CA TYR A 315 5.56 -4.71 0.82
C TYR A 315 5.76 -4.11 2.22
N PHE A 316 5.60 -4.90 3.29
CA PHE A 316 5.90 -4.45 4.66
C PHE A 316 7.35 -3.95 4.81
N GLN A 317 8.31 -4.52 4.07
CA GLN A 317 9.69 -4.05 4.09
C GLN A 317 9.86 -2.65 3.49
N THR A 318 8.91 -2.15 2.68
CA THR A 318 9.06 -0.84 1.99
C THR A 318 8.38 0.33 2.70
N VAL A 319 7.44 0.06 3.59
CA VAL A 319 6.64 1.11 4.29
C VAL A 319 7.01 1.22 5.77
N PRO A 320 7.13 2.43 6.36
CA PRO A 320 7.57 2.65 7.74
C PRO A 320 6.45 2.46 8.79
N THR A 321 5.79 1.30 8.79
CA THR A 321 4.71 0.96 9.73
C THR A 321 5.13 -0.11 10.75
N SER A 322 4.51 -0.16 11.93
CA SER A 322 4.77 -1.23 12.93
C SER A 322 4.03 -2.51 12.58
N ARG A 323 2.82 -2.39 12.05
CA ARG A 323 1.97 -3.52 11.65
C ARG A 323 1.36 -3.32 10.27
N LEU A 324 1.36 -4.38 9.46
CA LEU A 324 0.58 -4.49 8.23
C LEU A 324 -0.34 -5.71 8.32
N ILE A 325 -1.64 -5.48 8.19
CA ILE A 325 -2.65 -6.53 8.08
C ILE A 325 -3.17 -6.55 6.65
N VAL A 326 -3.16 -7.72 6.01
CA VAL A 326 -3.79 -7.91 4.69
C VAL A 326 -4.90 -8.94 4.82
N SER A 327 -6.14 -8.55 4.52
CA SER A 327 -7.35 -9.33 4.72
C SER A 327 -8.00 -9.68 3.37
N GLN A 328 -8.22 -10.97 3.13
CA GLN A 328 -8.89 -11.42 1.91
C GLN A 328 -10.40 -11.27 2.04
N TYR A 329 -11.01 -10.70 1.01
CA TYR A 329 -12.42 -10.88 0.70
C TYR A 329 -12.58 -11.90 -0.43
N ALA A 330 -13.66 -12.69 -0.38
CA ALA A 330 -14.02 -13.61 -1.45
C ALA A 330 -14.21 -12.85 -2.79
N PRO A 331 -13.81 -13.42 -3.94
CA PRO A 331 -14.07 -12.81 -5.24
C PRO A 331 -15.57 -12.58 -5.47
N LEU A 332 -15.92 -11.45 -6.09
CA LEU A 332 -17.30 -11.03 -6.30
C LEU A 332 -17.67 -11.06 -7.78
N SER A 333 -18.59 -11.96 -8.15
CA SER A 333 -19.17 -12.02 -9.50
C SER A 333 -20.55 -11.40 -9.51
N LEU A 334 -20.75 -10.36 -10.32
CA LEU A 334 -22.01 -9.63 -10.43
C LEU A 334 -22.60 -9.83 -11.83
N PRO A 335 -23.48 -10.84 -12.03
CA PRO A 335 -24.15 -11.03 -13.32
C PRO A 335 -25.13 -9.88 -13.64
N GLU A 336 -25.59 -9.17 -12.62
CA GLU A 336 -26.42 -7.98 -12.73
C GLU A 336 -25.85 -6.88 -11.84
N VAL A 337 -26.05 -5.62 -12.23
CA VAL A 337 -25.55 -4.45 -11.51
C VAL A 337 -26.64 -3.40 -11.43
N MET A 338 -27.09 -3.06 -10.21
CA MET A 338 -27.98 -1.93 -9.96
C MET A 338 -27.18 -0.65 -9.74
N LEU A 339 -27.40 0.37 -10.58
CA LEU A 339 -26.81 1.69 -10.37
C LEU A 339 -27.63 2.51 -9.35
N PRO A 340 -27.01 3.49 -8.66
CA PRO A 340 -27.68 4.30 -7.64
C PRO A 340 -28.84 5.14 -8.20
N ASN A 341 -28.90 5.36 -9.51
CA ASN A 341 -30.03 6.04 -10.17
C ASN A 341 -31.24 5.13 -10.43
N GLY A 342 -31.19 3.85 -10.02
CA GLY A 342 -32.25 2.85 -10.23
C GLY A 342 -32.18 2.08 -11.55
N THR A 343 -31.09 2.24 -12.33
CA THR A 343 -30.89 1.50 -13.58
C THR A 343 -30.29 0.12 -13.28
N LEU A 344 -31.02 -0.95 -13.63
CA LEU A 344 -30.49 -2.31 -13.60
C LEU A 344 -29.79 -2.65 -14.91
N LEU A 345 -28.52 -3.04 -14.83
CA LEU A 345 -27.71 -3.54 -15.94
C LEU A 345 -27.62 -5.06 -15.84
N THR A 346 -27.80 -5.77 -16.95
CA THR A 346 -27.77 -7.25 -17.00
C THR A 346 -26.86 -7.84 -18.08
N ASP A 347 -26.37 -7.03 -19.01
CA ASP A 347 -25.46 -7.47 -20.08
C ASP A 347 -24.21 -6.60 -20.17
N PHE A 348 -24.36 -5.29 -20.36
CA PHE A 348 -23.24 -4.35 -20.36
C PHE A 348 -23.66 -2.98 -19.83
N ASP A 349 -22.69 -2.20 -19.37
CA ASP A 349 -22.85 -0.79 -19.04
C ASP A 349 -22.82 0.05 -20.33
N PRO A 350 -23.83 0.91 -20.58
CA PRO A 350 -23.91 1.71 -21.81
C PRO A 350 -22.82 2.80 -21.92
N SER A 351 -22.07 3.07 -20.85
CA SER A 351 -20.90 3.95 -20.88
C SER A 351 -19.67 3.26 -21.49
N GLU A 352 -18.68 4.07 -21.88
CA GLU A 352 -17.37 3.59 -22.32
C GLU A 352 -16.50 3.26 -21.10
N GLY A 353 -16.06 2.00 -20.99
CA GLY A 353 -15.12 1.57 -19.96
C GLY A 353 -13.68 1.80 -20.38
N GLY A 354 -12.77 1.83 -19.41
CA GLY A 354 -11.34 1.89 -19.68
C GLY A 354 -10.49 1.74 -18.44
N TRP A 355 -9.18 1.97 -18.59
CA TRP A 355 -8.23 1.81 -17.48
C TRP A 355 -8.50 2.77 -16.33
N HIS A 356 -9.08 3.96 -16.56
CA HIS A 356 -9.49 4.93 -15.54
C HIS A 356 -10.96 5.39 -15.64
N THR A 357 -11.76 4.81 -16.53
CA THR A 357 -13.11 5.29 -16.86
C THR A 357 -14.14 4.16 -16.78
N GLY A 358 -15.43 4.53 -16.73
CA GLY A 358 -16.57 3.62 -16.70
C GLY A 358 -17.48 3.87 -15.49
N THR A 359 -18.80 3.80 -15.69
CA THR A 359 -19.76 4.07 -14.59
C THR A 359 -19.68 3.01 -13.51
N MET A 360 -19.65 1.72 -13.89
CA MET A 360 -19.48 0.62 -12.92
C MET A 360 -18.17 0.70 -12.14
N ARG A 361 -17.05 1.12 -12.77
CA ARG A 361 -15.77 1.34 -12.06
C ARG A 361 -15.97 2.26 -10.85
N GLN A 362 -16.60 3.41 -11.07
CA GLN A 362 -16.76 4.44 -10.04
C GLN A 362 -17.85 4.07 -9.02
N ARG A 363 -19.06 3.74 -9.49
CA ARG A 363 -20.21 3.52 -8.61
C ARG A 363 -20.11 2.20 -7.84
N ILE A 364 -19.62 1.15 -8.49
CA ILE A 364 -19.61 -0.20 -7.93
C ILE A 364 -18.26 -0.53 -7.32
N GLY A 365 -17.20 -0.60 -8.13
CA GLY A 365 -15.87 -1.03 -7.65
C GLY A 365 -15.33 -0.15 -6.53
N LYS A 366 -15.40 1.17 -6.72
CA LYS A 366 -14.91 2.16 -5.75
C LYS A 366 -15.93 2.44 -4.64
N GLU A 367 -17.07 3.03 -4.98
CA GLU A 367 -17.99 3.56 -3.96
C GLU A 367 -18.79 2.47 -3.25
N LEU A 368 -19.41 1.53 -3.96
CA LEU A 368 -20.23 0.49 -3.33
C LEU A 368 -19.39 -0.53 -2.58
N ILE A 369 -18.36 -1.07 -3.23
CA ILE A 369 -17.60 -2.21 -2.71
C ILE A 369 -16.46 -1.75 -1.82
N SER A 370 -15.53 -0.93 -2.32
CA SER A 370 -14.34 -0.56 -1.54
C SER A 370 -14.69 0.31 -0.33
N HIS A 371 -15.38 1.44 -0.54
CA HIS A 371 -15.87 2.24 0.58
C HIS A 371 -16.99 1.57 1.36
N GLY A 372 -17.70 0.59 0.79
CA GLY A 372 -18.62 -0.25 1.56
C GLY A 372 -17.89 -1.08 2.60
N ILE A 373 -16.80 -1.74 2.22
CA ILE A 373 -15.93 -2.49 3.14
C ILE A 373 -15.34 -1.54 4.20
N ASP A 374 -14.80 -0.38 3.80
CA ASP A 374 -14.19 0.56 4.75
C ASP A 374 -15.24 1.13 5.72
N ASN A 375 -16.37 1.62 5.23
CA ASN A 375 -17.42 2.20 6.06
C ASN A 375 -18.09 1.19 7.00
N ALA A 376 -18.28 -0.06 6.56
CA ALA A 376 -18.77 -1.14 7.42
C ALA A 376 -17.82 -1.39 8.60
N ASN A 377 -16.50 -1.34 8.37
CA ASN A 377 -15.50 -1.43 9.43
C ASN A 377 -15.49 -0.20 10.35
N TYR A 378 -15.92 0.97 9.88
CA TYR A 378 -16.16 2.16 10.71
C TYR A 378 -17.54 2.19 11.39
N GLY A 379 -18.41 1.21 11.13
CA GLY A 379 -19.74 1.13 11.73
C GLY A 379 -20.69 2.22 11.26
N ILE A 380 -20.50 2.72 10.04
CA ILE A 380 -21.41 3.64 9.36
C ILE A 380 -22.38 2.78 8.57
N ASN A 381 -23.67 2.79 8.90
CA ASN A 381 -24.61 1.85 8.26
C ASN A 381 -25.06 2.29 6.86
N SER A 382 -25.11 3.61 6.59
CA SER A 382 -25.59 4.15 5.32
C SER A 382 -24.94 5.49 4.94
N THR A 383 -24.79 5.72 3.64
CA THR A 383 -24.26 6.96 3.04
C THR A 383 -24.99 7.29 1.73
N ALA A 384 -24.69 8.43 1.10
CA ALA A 384 -25.17 8.70 -0.26
C ALA A 384 -24.71 7.61 -1.25
N GLY A 385 -25.52 7.30 -2.26
CA GLY A 385 -25.20 6.32 -3.29
C GLY A 385 -24.17 6.77 -4.32
N GLU A 386 -23.84 8.06 -4.34
CA GLU A 386 -22.82 8.65 -5.20
C GLU A 386 -21.89 9.57 -4.41
N GLY A 387 -20.60 9.51 -4.73
CA GLY A 387 -19.56 10.33 -4.13
C GLY A 387 -18.79 9.64 -3.01
N GLU A 388 -17.56 10.12 -2.83
CA GLU A 388 -16.55 9.51 -1.95
C GLU A 388 -16.39 10.25 -0.61
N SER A 389 -16.94 11.46 -0.47
CA SER A 389 -16.76 12.33 0.71
C SER A 389 -17.40 11.80 2.00
N SER A 390 -18.24 10.78 1.91
CA SER A 390 -18.88 10.15 3.06
C SER A 390 -17.98 9.17 3.81
N HIS A 391 -16.85 8.75 3.21
CA HIS A 391 -15.84 7.93 3.87
C HIS A 391 -14.95 8.80 4.78
N PRO A 392 -14.87 8.51 6.09
CA PRO A 392 -14.19 9.40 7.04
C PRO A 392 -12.66 9.24 7.05
N TYR A 393 -12.15 8.09 6.61
CA TYR A 393 -10.72 7.74 6.53
C TYR A 393 -9.89 8.05 7.79
N VAL A 394 -10.44 7.73 8.98
CA VAL A 394 -9.81 8.02 10.28
C VAL A 394 -8.64 7.09 10.61
N VAL A 395 -8.66 5.85 10.12
CA VAL A 395 -7.58 4.85 10.20
C VAL A 395 -6.92 4.72 8.82
N ALA A 396 -5.65 4.31 8.77
CA ALA A 396 -5.00 3.88 7.53
C ALA A 396 -5.52 2.49 7.07
N GLN A 397 -6.81 2.44 6.75
CA GLN A 397 -7.50 1.30 6.17
C GLN A 397 -7.73 1.54 4.68
N LEU A 398 -7.41 0.54 3.87
CA LEU A 398 -7.56 0.60 2.42
C LEU A 398 -8.31 -0.64 1.93
N ALA A 399 -9.24 -0.46 1.01
CA ALA A 399 -9.82 -1.52 0.21
C ALA A 399 -9.20 -1.52 -1.19
N ALA A 400 -8.23 -2.43 -1.39
CA ALA A 400 -7.61 -2.68 -2.68
C ALA A 400 -8.45 -3.68 -3.49
N HIS A 401 -8.72 -3.35 -4.74
CA HIS A 401 -9.47 -4.23 -5.62
C HIS A 401 -8.84 -4.36 -7.01
N ASN A 402 -8.95 -5.56 -7.54
CA ASN A 402 -8.96 -5.75 -8.98
C ASN A 402 -10.40 -5.61 -9.45
N SER A 403 -10.63 -4.91 -10.56
CA SER A 403 -11.96 -4.86 -11.15
C SER A 403 -11.94 -4.91 -12.66
N ARG A 404 -12.95 -5.57 -13.23
CA ARG A 404 -13.25 -5.51 -14.66
C ARG A 404 -14.75 -5.50 -14.89
N GLY A 405 -15.19 -4.85 -15.95
CA GLY A 405 -16.60 -4.77 -16.30
C GLY A 405 -16.85 -4.96 -17.79
N LYS A 406 -18.06 -5.40 -18.16
CA LYS A 406 -18.51 -5.38 -19.55
C LYS A 406 -19.22 -4.06 -19.86
N TYR A 407 -18.70 -3.32 -20.83
CA TYR A 407 -19.14 -1.99 -21.25
C TYR A 407 -19.55 -1.99 -22.73
N ALA A 408 -20.00 -0.84 -23.25
CA ALA A 408 -20.32 -0.66 -24.67
C ALA A 408 -19.14 -1.01 -25.60
N ASN A 409 -17.91 -0.83 -25.13
CA ASN A 409 -16.67 -1.17 -25.83
C ASN A 409 -16.04 -2.51 -25.40
N GLY A 410 -16.85 -3.42 -24.85
CA GLY A 410 -16.42 -4.77 -24.47
C GLY A 410 -15.96 -4.88 -23.01
N VAL A 411 -15.26 -5.97 -22.68
CA VAL A 411 -14.77 -6.20 -21.31
C VAL A 411 -13.52 -5.36 -21.08
N GLN A 412 -13.59 -4.46 -20.11
CA GLN A 412 -12.52 -3.51 -19.77
C GLN A 412 -11.98 -3.81 -18.37
N VAL A 413 -10.65 -3.81 -18.26
CA VAL A 413 -9.92 -3.93 -16.99
C VAL A 413 -9.64 -2.54 -16.44
N HIS A 414 -9.75 -2.40 -15.13
CA HIS A 414 -9.57 -1.14 -14.41
C HIS A 414 -8.27 -1.18 -13.61
N GLY A 415 -7.51 -0.09 -13.60
CA GLY A 415 -6.31 0.05 -12.77
C GLY A 415 -5.86 1.50 -12.57
N GLY A 416 -4.64 1.66 -12.06
CA GLY A 416 -3.92 2.93 -12.01
C GLY A 416 -4.64 4.08 -11.30
N SER A 417 -5.40 3.80 -10.24
CA SER A 417 -5.88 4.89 -9.37
C SER A 417 -5.98 4.47 -7.91
N GLY A 418 -5.59 5.35 -7.01
CA GLY A 418 -5.83 5.20 -5.58
C GLY A 418 -6.07 6.54 -4.89
N GLY A 419 -6.55 6.48 -3.65
CA GLY A 419 -6.80 7.63 -2.80
C GLY A 419 -7.99 7.40 -1.88
N GLY A 420 -7.99 8.09 -0.73
CA GLY A 420 -9.13 8.11 0.18
C GLY A 420 -9.60 6.73 0.66
N GLY A 421 -8.70 5.77 0.85
CA GLY A 421 -8.99 4.39 1.26
C GLY A 421 -9.17 3.40 0.10
N ILE A 422 -9.13 3.83 -1.16
CA ILE A 422 -9.38 2.94 -2.31
C ILE A 422 -8.08 2.70 -3.09
N VAL A 423 -7.90 1.47 -3.59
CA VAL A 423 -6.83 1.12 -4.53
C VAL A 423 -7.42 0.31 -5.68
N THR A 424 -7.44 0.86 -6.91
CA THR A 424 -7.92 0.15 -8.10
C THR A 424 -6.71 -0.31 -8.91
N LEU A 425 -6.53 -1.64 -9.00
CA LEU A 425 -5.32 -2.25 -9.53
C LEU A 425 -5.60 -3.10 -10.77
N ASP A 426 -4.80 -2.87 -11.81
CA ASP A 426 -4.56 -3.84 -12.87
C ASP A 426 -3.36 -4.72 -12.45
N ASN A 427 -2.17 -4.15 -12.31
CA ASN A 427 -1.03 -4.88 -11.77
C ASN A 427 -0.96 -4.75 -10.25
N SER A 428 -1.30 -5.83 -9.55
CA SER A 428 -1.26 -5.86 -8.09
C SER A 428 0.15 -5.97 -7.48
N LEU A 429 1.20 -6.11 -8.29
CA LEU A 429 2.60 -6.09 -7.84
C LEU A 429 3.35 -4.95 -8.53
N GLY A 430 4.60 -4.71 -8.13
CA GLY A 430 5.46 -3.73 -8.77
C GLY A 430 5.06 -2.29 -8.46
N ASN A 431 5.28 -1.42 -9.46
CA ASN A 431 5.11 0.01 -9.26
C ASN A 431 3.66 0.44 -9.17
N GLU A 432 2.73 -0.17 -9.92
CA GLU A 432 1.32 0.23 -9.85
C GLU A 432 0.79 0.08 -8.42
N PHE A 433 1.01 -1.07 -7.77
CA PHE A 433 0.65 -1.24 -6.37
C PHE A 433 1.28 -0.17 -5.47
N SER A 434 2.59 0.06 -5.60
CA SER A 434 3.32 1.03 -4.79
C SER A 434 2.81 2.47 -5.03
N HIS A 435 2.48 2.81 -6.28
CA HIS A 435 2.00 4.13 -6.69
C HIS A 435 0.58 4.40 -6.18
N GLU A 436 -0.34 3.47 -6.42
CA GLU A 436 -1.74 3.65 -6.06
C GLU A 436 -1.96 3.58 -4.54
N VAL A 437 -1.20 2.75 -3.84
CA VAL A 437 -1.16 2.80 -2.37
C VAL A 437 -0.45 4.08 -1.90
N GLY A 438 0.58 4.54 -2.62
CA GLY A 438 1.25 5.82 -2.38
C GLY A 438 0.29 7.02 -2.33
N HIS A 439 -0.66 7.09 -3.26
CA HIS A 439 -1.71 8.12 -3.27
C HIS A 439 -2.57 8.11 -1.99
N ASN A 440 -2.80 6.94 -1.39
CA ASN A 440 -3.55 6.81 -0.15
C ASN A 440 -2.81 7.39 1.07
N TYR A 441 -1.48 7.52 0.99
CA TYR A 441 -0.65 8.18 1.99
C TYR A 441 -0.59 9.71 1.82
N GLY A 442 -1.31 10.26 0.83
CA GLY A 442 -1.29 11.69 0.51
C GLY A 442 -0.15 12.10 -0.42
N LEU A 443 0.51 11.15 -1.08
CA LEU A 443 1.54 11.46 -2.08
C LEU A 443 0.90 11.90 -3.41
N GLY A 444 1.47 12.94 -4.02
CA GLY A 444 1.24 13.30 -5.41
C GLY A 444 2.21 12.60 -6.35
N HIS A 445 2.31 13.05 -7.60
CA HIS A 445 3.35 12.61 -8.53
C HIS A 445 4.63 13.43 -8.36
N TYR A 446 5.79 12.82 -8.65
CA TYR A 446 7.11 13.47 -8.63
C TYR A 446 7.38 14.27 -7.34
N VAL A 447 7.08 13.66 -6.20
CA VAL A 447 7.15 14.31 -4.88
C VAL A 447 8.57 14.82 -4.60
N GLY A 448 8.69 16.14 -4.42
CA GLY A 448 9.98 16.80 -4.18
C GLY A 448 10.87 16.96 -5.42
N GLY A 449 10.34 16.75 -6.64
CA GLY A 449 11.12 16.82 -7.88
C GLY A 449 12.33 15.89 -7.87
N PHE A 450 13.43 16.27 -8.53
CA PHE A 450 14.66 15.47 -8.55
C PHE A 450 15.18 15.12 -7.15
N LEU A 451 15.17 16.08 -6.22
CA LEU A 451 15.70 15.88 -4.86
C LEU A 451 14.91 14.88 -4.03
N GLY A 452 13.60 14.73 -4.29
CA GLY A 452 12.74 13.80 -3.57
C GLY A 452 12.44 12.50 -4.33
N SER A 453 12.49 12.50 -5.66
CA SER A 453 11.97 11.41 -6.50
C SER A 453 13.03 10.54 -7.16
N VAL A 454 14.31 10.90 -7.11
CA VAL A 454 15.41 10.07 -7.62
C VAL A 454 16.16 9.48 -6.44
N HIS A 455 16.44 8.17 -6.46
CA HIS A 455 17.32 7.54 -5.46
C HIS A 455 18.77 7.99 -5.67
N ARG A 456 19.52 8.17 -4.58
CA ARG A 456 20.79 8.92 -4.62
C ARG A 456 21.99 8.13 -4.06
N SER A 457 23.19 8.50 -4.49
CA SER A 457 24.46 8.03 -3.92
C SER A 457 24.66 8.53 -2.48
N ALA A 458 25.51 7.87 -1.71
CA ALA A 458 25.61 8.03 -0.25
C ALA A 458 25.96 9.46 0.21
N GLU A 459 26.64 10.25 -0.62
CA GLU A 459 27.02 11.64 -0.34
C GLU A 459 25.88 12.65 -0.51
N ALA A 460 24.77 12.24 -1.11
CA ALA A 460 23.65 13.11 -1.42
C ALA A 460 22.49 12.92 -0.43
N VAL A 461 21.72 14.00 -0.24
CA VAL A 461 20.38 13.93 0.39
C VAL A 461 19.49 12.92 -0.35
N ASN A 462 18.45 12.42 0.31
CA ASN A 462 17.53 11.42 -0.25
C ASN A 462 18.24 10.09 -0.63
N SER A 463 19.38 9.78 -0.01
CA SER A 463 20.06 8.49 -0.15
C SER A 463 19.68 7.54 0.98
N SER A 464 19.38 6.29 0.62
CA SER A 464 19.23 5.18 1.55
C SER A 464 19.18 3.86 0.79
N TRP A 465 19.44 2.74 1.48
CA TRP A 465 19.09 1.39 1.02
C TRP A 465 17.92 0.86 1.82
N GLY A 466 17.07 0.03 1.19
CA GLY A 466 16.05 -0.73 1.90
C GLY A 466 16.68 -1.81 2.80
N TRP A 467 15.90 -2.34 3.73
CA TRP A 467 16.32 -3.49 4.52
C TRP A 467 15.17 -4.51 4.62
N ASP A 468 15.46 -5.75 4.22
CA ASP A 468 14.57 -6.87 4.47
C ASP A 468 14.96 -7.53 5.79
N GLY A 469 14.06 -7.42 6.75
CA GLY A 469 14.33 -7.85 8.10
C GLY A 469 14.15 -9.29 8.41
N ASP A 470 13.39 -9.98 7.58
CA ASP A 470 13.13 -11.40 7.76
C ASP A 470 14.26 -12.21 7.12
N ARG A 471 14.85 -11.68 6.05
CA ARG A 471 16.00 -12.28 5.35
C ARG A 471 17.35 -11.73 5.80
N ASN A 472 17.36 -10.65 6.60
CA ASN A 472 18.55 -9.91 7.00
C ASN A 472 19.45 -9.59 5.78
N ARG A 473 18.89 -8.85 4.82
CA ARG A 473 19.55 -8.42 3.59
C ARG A 473 19.25 -6.94 3.32
N PHE A 474 20.25 -6.20 2.86
CA PHE A 474 19.99 -4.86 2.32
C PHE A 474 19.41 -4.92 0.92
N ILE A 475 18.56 -3.97 0.58
CA ILE A 475 18.01 -3.78 -0.77
C ILE A 475 18.66 -2.51 -1.35
N PRO A 476 19.66 -2.64 -2.24
CA PRO A 476 20.29 -1.47 -2.85
C PRO A 476 19.28 -0.61 -3.61
N ASN A 477 19.51 0.71 -3.63
CA ASN A 477 18.64 1.68 -4.31
C ASN A 477 18.98 1.88 -5.80
N PHE A 478 19.61 0.88 -6.40
CA PHE A 478 19.99 0.80 -7.80
C PHE A 478 19.78 -0.63 -8.29
N GLY A 479 19.50 -0.80 -9.59
CA GLY A 479 19.28 -2.12 -10.18
C GLY A 479 20.53 -3.00 -10.17
N ALA A 480 20.35 -4.33 -10.18
CA ALA A 480 21.46 -5.30 -10.19
C ALA A 480 22.26 -5.35 -11.50
N SER A 481 21.80 -4.68 -12.56
CA SER A 481 22.44 -4.66 -13.87
C SER A 481 23.25 -3.38 -14.10
N ARG A 482 24.40 -3.53 -14.77
CA ARG A 482 25.32 -2.44 -15.09
C ARG A 482 24.97 -1.78 -16.43
N SER A 483 23.88 -1.02 -16.47
CA SER A 483 23.43 -0.36 -17.71
C SER A 483 24.23 0.91 -18.06
N GLY A 484 24.93 1.50 -17.08
CA GLY A 484 25.65 2.76 -17.22
C GLY A 484 24.77 4.00 -17.34
N GLN A 485 23.43 3.86 -17.29
CA GLN A 485 22.51 4.98 -17.43
C GLN A 485 22.43 5.80 -16.15
N SER A 486 22.41 7.13 -16.32
CA SER A 486 22.10 8.06 -15.23
C SER A 486 20.59 8.11 -14.98
N ALA A 487 20.19 8.29 -13.72
CA ALA A 487 18.80 8.51 -13.36
C ALA A 487 18.52 10.02 -13.37
N CYS A 488 17.77 10.49 -14.38
CA CYS A 488 17.53 11.91 -14.60
C CYS A 488 16.06 12.30 -14.43
N LEU A 489 15.82 13.44 -13.78
CA LEU A 489 14.50 14.08 -13.67
C LEU A 489 14.68 15.59 -13.76
N ASP A 490 13.84 16.26 -14.55
CA ASP A 490 13.84 17.73 -14.73
C ASP A 490 15.22 18.33 -15.06
N GLY A 491 15.99 17.66 -15.91
CA GLY A 491 17.31 18.11 -16.37
C GLY A 491 18.46 17.90 -15.36
N GLN A 492 18.18 17.37 -14.17
CA GLN A 492 19.18 16.94 -13.19
C GLN A 492 19.37 15.42 -13.24
N CYS A 493 20.57 14.94 -12.95
CA CYS A 493 20.91 13.52 -13.08
C CYS A 493 21.73 12.99 -11.89
N GLN A 494 21.43 11.77 -11.47
CA GLN A 494 22.27 10.94 -10.62
C GLN A 494 23.12 10.01 -11.50
N ALA A 495 24.44 10.14 -11.43
CA ALA A 495 25.36 9.22 -12.11
C ALA A 495 25.22 7.80 -11.51
N PRO A 496 25.40 6.72 -12.30
CA PRO A 496 25.30 5.35 -11.81
C PRO A 496 26.41 5.00 -10.79
N PHE A 497 26.12 4.10 -9.85
CA PHE A 497 27.10 3.54 -8.93
C PHE A 497 27.79 2.34 -9.58
N GLU A 498 29.07 2.46 -9.93
CA GLU A 498 29.83 1.36 -10.53
C GLU A 498 29.11 0.73 -11.75
N GLY A 499 28.49 1.58 -12.57
CA GLY A 499 27.67 1.17 -13.73
C GLY A 499 26.21 0.81 -13.42
N HIS A 500 25.82 0.66 -12.16
CA HIS A 500 24.45 0.38 -11.73
C HIS A 500 23.61 1.65 -11.71
N SER A 501 22.50 1.67 -12.44
CA SER A 501 21.58 2.81 -12.47
C SER A 501 20.76 2.88 -11.20
N PHE A 502 20.73 4.07 -10.59
CA PHE A 502 19.85 4.36 -9.46
C PHE A 502 18.37 4.29 -9.86
N GLY A 503 17.53 4.00 -8.87
CA GLY A 503 16.09 3.96 -9.04
C GLY A 503 15.40 5.31 -9.00
N PHE A 504 14.08 5.24 -9.15
CA PHE A 504 13.16 6.34 -8.94
C PHE A 504 12.16 5.95 -7.85
N ASP A 505 11.58 6.97 -7.22
CA ASP A 505 10.46 6.84 -6.30
C ASP A 505 9.25 6.20 -7.01
N ALA A 506 8.39 5.54 -6.23
CA ALA A 506 7.17 4.91 -6.74
C ALA A 506 6.22 5.91 -7.43
N MET A 507 6.28 7.19 -7.05
CA MET A 507 5.48 8.27 -7.60
C MET A 507 6.12 8.97 -8.81
N ALA A 508 7.25 8.46 -9.30
CA ALA A 508 8.03 9.05 -10.40
C ALA A 508 8.46 8.03 -11.46
N GLY A 509 7.67 6.96 -11.65
CA GLY A 509 7.95 5.92 -12.64
C GLY A 509 9.04 4.92 -12.22
N GLY A 510 9.25 4.76 -10.90
CA GLY A 510 10.12 3.72 -10.37
C GLY A 510 9.67 2.30 -10.69
N SER A 511 10.52 1.33 -10.35
CA SER A 511 10.23 -0.09 -10.49
C SER A 511 11.00 -0.89 -9.44
N PRO A 512 10.55 -2.10 -9.09
CA PRO A 512 11.35 -3.01 -8.27
C PRO A 512 12.72 -3.29 -8.91
N PHE A 513 13.76 -3.43 -8.09
CA PHE A 513 15.13 -3.57 -8.59
C PHE A 513 15.51 -5.00 -8.98
N SER A 514 14.84 -6.00 -8.40
CA SER A 514 15.07 -7.42 -8.66
C SER A 514 13.86 -8.25 -8.21
N GLY A 515 13.87 -9.55 -8.47
CA GLY A 515 12.86 -10.46 -7.93
C GLY A 515 12.91 -10.67 -6.41
N PHE A 516 13.93 -10.14 -5.70
CA PHE A 516 14.07 -10.29 -4.26
C PHE A 516 12.94 -9.60 -3.48
N ASN A 517 12.55 -8.41 -3.93
CA ASN A 517 11.39 -7.65 -3.45
C ASN A 517 10.68 -7.08 -4.67
N ARG A 518 9.40 -7.41 -4.83
CA ARG A 518 8.61 -7.11 -6.03
C ARG A 518 7.86 -5.78 -5.96
N PHE A 519 8.19 -4.92 -4.99
CA PHE A 519 7.64 -3.57 -4.86
C PHE A 519 8.71 -2.51 -5.09
N THR A 520 8.27 -1.34 -5.53
CA THR A 520 9.18 -0.21 -5.73
C THR A 520 9.58 0.35 -4.38
N LEU A 521 10.88 0.53 -4.17
CA LEU A 521 11.40 1.16 -2.96
C LEU A 521 11.06 2.66 -2.99
N TYR A 522 10.28 3.14 -2.01
CA TYR A 522 10.09 4.59 -1.82
C TYR A 522 11.41 5.27 -1.51
N THR A 523 11.59 6.49 -2.00
CA THR A 523 12.73 7.31 -1.59
C THR A 523 12.58 7.76 -0.13
N PRO A 524 13.68 8.14 0.54
CA PRO A 524 13.61 8.70 1.90
C PRO A 524 12.59 9.82 2.08
N ASN A 525 12.51 10.74 1.11
CA ASN A 525 11.55 11.82 1.15
C ASN A 525 10.10 11.33 1.17
N SER A 526 9.74 10.39 0.29
CA SER A 526 8.41 9.76 0.29
C SER A 526 8.17 8.95 1.56
N ALA A 527 9.14 8.15 2.01
CA ALA A 527 9.04 7.36 3.23
C ALA A 527 8.78 8.25 4.47
N ALA A 528 9.43 9.41 4.57
CA ALA A 528 9.18 10.38 5.64
C ALA A 528 7.75 10.94 5.61
N ILE A 529 7.20 11.20 4.41
CA ILE A 529 5.81 11.64 4.26
C ILE A 529 4.83 10.52 4.63
N ILE A 530 5.09 9.29 4.17
CA ILE A 530 4.30 8.10 4.51
C ILE A 530 4.28 7.89 6.03
N GLN A 531 5.43 7.99 6.70
CA GLN A 531 5.51 7.86 8.15
C GLN A 531 4.63 8.88 8.86
N ARG A 532 4.74 10.17 8.50
CA ARG A 532 3.91 11.23 9.09
C ARG A 532 2.42 11.01 8.82
N PHE A 533 2.07 10.53 7.63
CA PHE A 533 0.68 10.16 7.30
C PHE A 533 0.18 9.06 8.23
N LEU A 534 0.95 7.97 8.42
CA LEU A 534 0.56 6.84 9.24
C LEU A 534 0.43 7.24 10.72
N GLU A 535 1.34 8.05 11.24
CA GLU A 535 1.27 8.61 12.60
C GLU A 535 0.07 9.56 12.80
N SER A 536 -0.41 10.20 11.72
CA SER A 536 -1.60 11.07 11.78
C SER A 536 -2.91 10.30 11.92
N LYS A 537 -2.92 8.99 11.65
CA LYS A 537 -4.12 8.15 11.65
C LYS A 537 -4.35 7.52 13.02
N ALA A 538 -5.62 7.27 13.32
CA ALA A 538 -5.98 6.37 14.40
C ALA A 538 -5.67 4.91 13.98
N VAL A 539 -5.75 4.00 14.93
CA VAL A 539 -5.69 2.55 14.75
C VAL A 539 -6.89 1.91 15.44
N PHE A 540 -7.38 0.79 14.90
CA PHE A 540 -8.33 -0.05 15.63
C PHE A 540 -7.60 -0.71 16.80
N ASP A 541 -8.17 -0.62 18.00
CA ASP A 541 -7.51 -1.06 19.23
C ASP A 541 -8.54 -1.66 20.19
N ALA A 542 -8.50 -2.98 20.36
CA ALA A 542 -9.41 -3.71 21.22
C ALA A 542 -9.20 -3.41 22.71
N ALA A 543 -7.98 -3.06 23.12
CA ALA A 543 -7.64 -2.72 24.50
C ALA A 543 -8.08 -1.29 24.86
N SER A 544 -8.24 -0.42 23.87
CA SER A 544 -8.71 0.96 24.08
C SER A 544 -10.17 1.00 24.56
N PRO A 545 -10.51 1.84 25.56
CA PRO A 545 -11.89 2.01 26.02
C PRO A 545 -12.81 2.49 24.89
N THR A 546 -12.30 3.20 23.88
CA THR A 546 -13.07 3.70 22.74
C THR A 546 -13.05 2.74 21.53
N GLY A 547 -12.26 1.66 21.58
CA GLY A 547 -12.03 0.77 20.44
C GLY A 547 -11.02 1.30 19.40
N PHE A 548 -10.46 2.49 19.64
CA PHE A 548 -9.48 3.10 18.78
C PHE A 548 -8.42 3.82 19.60
N SER A 549 -7.21 3.89 19.08
CA SER A 549 -6.12 4.69 19.65
C SER A 549 -5.51 5.58 18.58
N LYS A 550 -4.97 6.73 18.97
CA LYS A 550 -4.28 7.66 18.07
C LYS A 550 -3.04 8.21 18.73
N TRP A 551 -1.99 8.37 17.94
CA TRP A 551 -0.73 8.94 18.41
C TRP A 551 -0.91 10.40 18.85
N ASP A 552 -0.41 10.70 20.04
CA ASP A 552 -0.18 12.06 20.52
C ASP A 552 1.32 12.36 20.51
N ALA A 553 1.72 13.32 19.67
CA ALA A 553 3.12 13.67 19.50
C ALA A 553 3.69 14.49 20.68
N ALA A 554 2.85 15.10 21.52
CA ALA A 554 3.31 15.88 22.66
C ALA A 554 3.68 14.99 23.84
N THR A 555 2.95 13.89 24.04
CA THR A 555 3.26 12.89 25.08
C THR A 555 4.03 11.68 24.56
N ALA A 556 4.18 11.55 23.23
CA ALA A 556 4.79 10.40 22.56
C ALA A 556 4.13 9.06 22.95
N THR A 557 2.80 9.02 23.00
CA THR A 557 2.03 7.82 23.38
C THR A 557 0.78 7.65 22.52
N MET A 558 0.29 6.41 22.43
CA MET A 558 -1.04 6.14 21.88
C MET A 558 -2.11 6.46 22.92
N LEU A 559 -3.05 7.36 22.60
CA LEU A 559 -4.16 7.75 23.47
C LEU A 559 -5.51 7.30 22.88
N PRO A 560 -6.55 7.06 23.70
CA PRO A 560 -7.87 6.71 23.20
C PRO A 560 -8.43 7.74 22.21
N TYR A 561 -8.86 7.27 21.04
CA TYR A 561 -9.48 8.09 20.01
C TYR A 561 -10.99 7.85 19.97
N GLN A 562 -11.81 8.88 20.10
CA GLN A 562 -13.26 8.74 20.03
C GLN A 562 -13.75 8.88 18.59
N HIS A 563 -13.91 7.73 17.92
CA HIS A 563 -14.61 7.66 16.63
C HIS A 563 -16.09 7.99 16.78
N ARG A 564 -16.66 8.74 15.83
CA ARG A 564 -18.06 9.18 15.86
C ARG A 564 -18.71 9.02 14.48
N VAL A 565 -19.96 8.58 14.47
CA VAL A 565 -20.78 8.41 13.25
C VAL A 565 -22.06 9.24 13.35
N GLU A 566 -22.60 9.67 12.20
CA GLU A 566 -23.87 10.40 12.16
C GLU A 566 -24.98 9.56 12.79
N GLN A 567 -25.71 10.15 13.75
CA GLN A 567 -26.85 9.52 14.43
C GLN A 567 -28.14 10.31 14.21
N LEU A 568 -28.04 11.64 14.24
CA LEU A 568 -29.17 12.54 14.01
C LEU A 568 -29.26 12.89 12.54
N GLU A 569 -30.45 12.74 11.96
CA GLU A 569 -30.67 13.19 10.60
C GLU A 569 -30.71 14.71 10.54
N GLN A 570 -29.90 15.27 9.64
CA GLN A 570 -29.78 16.71 9.50
C GLN A 570 -29.95 17.20 8.07
N ILE A 571 -30.43 18.44 7.95
CA ILE A 571 -30.52 19.15 6.68
C ILE A 571 -30.15 20.62 6.83
N SER A 572 -29.53 21.20 5.81
CA SER A 572 -29.35 22.66 5.73
C SER A 572 -30.57 23.30 5.07
N ALA A 573 -31.20 24.23 5.77
CA ALA A 573 -32.35 24.96 5.26
C ALA A 573 -31.92 25.92 4.12
N PRO A 574 -32.62 25.92 2.98
CA PRO A 574 -32.30 26.83 1.88
C PRO A 574 -32.62 28.28 2.26
N ILE A 575 -31.62 29.17 2.23
CA ILE A 575 -31.77 30.55 2.71
C ILE A 575 -32.68 31.39 1.79
N ASN A 576 -32.68 31.11 0.50
CA ASN A 576 -33.49 31.81 -0.51
C ASN A 576 -35.00 31.60 -0.36
N ASP A 577 -35.43 30.51 0.29
CA ASP A 577 -36.84 30.17 0.55
C ASP A 577 -37.09 29.94 2.05
N LEU A 578 -36.28 30.57 2.91
CA LEU A 578 -36.38 30.37 4.36
C LEU A 578 -37.63 31.07 4.91
N SER A 579 -38.55 30.29 5.46
CA SER A 579 -39.75 30.75 6.14
C SER A 579 -40.06 29.89 7.36
N GLU A 580 -40.94 30.38 8.24
CA GLU A 580 -41.43 29.60 9.40
C GLU A 580 -42.06 28.27 8.96
N ALA A 581 -42.92 28.31 7.94
CA ALA A 581 -43.56 27.13 7.38
C ALA A 581 -42.55 26.15 6.79
N LYS A 582 -41.50 26.65 6.13
CA LYS A 582 -40.44 25.80 5.58
C LYS A 582 -39.63 25.13 6.69
N LEU A 583 -39.26 25.86 7.73
CA LEU A 583 -38.56 25.30 8.89
C LEU A 583 -39.44 24.29 9.63
N ALA A 584 -40.73 24.55 9.80
CA ALA A 584 -41.66 23.59 10.37
C ALA A 584 -41.71 22.28 9.57
N ALA A 585 -41.83 22.37 8.24
CA ALA A 585 -41.84 21.20 7.36
C ALA A 585 -40.51 20.41 7.40
N LEU A 586 -39.37 21.09 7.47
CA LEU A 586 -38.09 20.41 7.62
C LEU A 586 -37.96 19.74 9.00
N LEU A 587 -38.46 20.36 10.07
CA LEU A 587 -38.42 19.81 11.42
C LEU A 587 -39.41 18.65 11.64
N THR A 588 -40.38 18.43 10.74
CA THR A 588 -41.18 17.19 10.76
C THR A 588 -40.43 15.99 10.19
N GLU A 589 -39.45 16.24 9.33
CA GLU A 589 -38.70 15.20 8.61
C GLU A 589 -37.33 14.93 9.25
N TYR A 590 -36.62 15.96 9.68
CA TYR A 590 -35.23 15.89 10.16
C TYR A 590 -35.12 16.13 11.66
N ASP A 591 -34.17 15.48 12.32
CA ASP A 591 -33.85 15.67 13.74
C ASP A 591 -33.24 17.06 13.97
N LEU A 592 -32.40 17.51 13.04
CA LEU A 592 -31.70 18.79 13.09
C LEU A 592 -31.83 19.57 11.78
N VAL A 593 -32.34 20.80 11.86
CA VAL A 593 -32.36 21.75 10.74
C VAL A 593 -31.32 22.84 10.99
N LYS A 594 -30.35 22.96 10.08
CA LYS A 594 -29.28 23.96 10.13
C LYS A 594 -29.59 25.14 9.22
N VAL A 595 -29.66 26.35 9.77
CA VAL A 595 -29.69 27.62 9.03
C VAL A 595 -28.26 28.18 9.00
N ALA A 596 -27.56 27.95 7.90
CA ALA A 596 -26.19 28.42 7.69
C ALA A 596 -26.16 29.63 6.74
N MET A 597 -25.57 30.74 7.17
CA MET A 597 -25.52 31.99 6.40
C MET A 597 -24.09 32.50 6.25
N TRP A 598 -23.77 33.05 5.09
CA TRP A 598 -22.49 33.71 4.78
C TRP A 598 -22.69 34.84 3.78
N ASP A 599 -21.64 35.61 3.47
CA ASP A 599 -21.74 36.68 2.48
C ASP A 599 -22.18 36.13 1.12
N GLY A 600 -23.30 36.62 0.60
CA GLY A 600 -23.93 36.12 -0.63
C GLY A 600 -24.98 35.01 -0.44
N ASN A 601 -25.10 34.43 0.76
CA ASN A 601 -26.16 33.49 1.13
C ASN A 601 -26.73 33.87 2.51
N TRP A 602 -27.62 34.86 2.52
CA TRP A 602 -28.08 35.55 3.73
C TRP A 602 -29.56 35.90 3.64
N THR A 603 -30.24 35.88 4.79
CA THR A 603 -31.59 36.43 4.94
C THR A 603 -31.68 37.31 6.18
N ARG A 604 -32.54 38.32 6.15
CA ARG A 604 -32.72 39.28 7.26
C ARG A 604 -33.37 38.65 8.48
N ASN A 605 -34.32 37.75 8.28
CA ASN A 605 -35.17 37.24 9.35
C ASN A 605 -35.17 35.71 9.34
N ILE A 606 -35.04 35.12 10.52
CA ILE A 606 -35.13 33.68 10.75
C ILE A 606 -36.31 33.47 11.69
N GLN A 607 -37.38 32.86 11.20
CA GLN A 607 -38.61 32.64 11.97
C GLN A 607 -38.64 31.19 12.45
N ALA A 608 -38.27 30.93 13.70
CA ALA A 608 -38.39 29.59 14.26
C ALA A 608 -39.88 29.26 14.45
N PRO A 609 -40.35 28.08 14.01
CA PRO A 609 -41.75 27.70 14.20
C PRO A 609 -42.06 27.54 15.70
N PRO A 610 -43.32 27.69 16.14
CA PRO A 610 -43.69 27.45 17.53
C PRO A 610 -43.24 26.08 18.03
N ALA A 611 -42.66 26.03 19.23
CA ALA A 611 -42.41 24.76 19.90
C ALA A 611 -43.75 24.13 20.27
N ALA A 612 -43.94 22.86 19.92
CA ALA A 612 -45.17 22.11 20.11
C ALA A 612 -44.86 20.62 20.25
N ALA A 613 -45.78 19.84 20.80
CA ALA A 613 -45.58 18.39 21.00
C ALA A 613 -45.06 17.66 19.73
N GLY A 614 -45.49 18.08 18.54
CA GLY A 614 -45.06 17.49 17.26
C GLY A 614 -43.60 17.77 16.86
N ASN A 615 -42.92 18.73 17.49
CA ASN A 615 -41.50 19.00 17.28
C ASN A 615 -40.66 18.85 18.55
N ALA A 616 -41.19 18.20 19.59
CA ALA A 616 -40.41 17.87 20.79
C ALA A 616 -39.16 17.04 20.41
N GLY A 617 -38.01 17.42 20.95
CA GLY A 617 -36.70 16.82 20.64
C GLY A 617 -36.04 17.34 19.36
N ARG A 618 -36.75 18.04 18.48
CA ARG A 618 -36.19 18.59 17.23
C ARG A 618 -35.26 19.76 17.51
N ILE A 619 -34.28 19.96 16.63
CA ILE A 619 -33.19 20.92 16.82
C ILE A 619 -33.13 21.92 15.67
N LEU A 620 -33.07 23.21 15.99
CA LEU A 620 -32.77 24.29 15.06
C LEU A 620 -31.38 24.85 15.36
N THR A 621 -30.43 24.71 14.44
CA THR A 621 -29.09 25.29 14.56
C THR A 621 -28.95 26.52 13.68
N VAL A 622 -28.49 27.63 14.24
CA VAL A 622 -28.21 28.87 13.49
C VAL A 622 -26.70 29.11 13.49
N ASP A 623 -26.11 29.20 12.30
CA ASP A 623 -24.67 29.37 12.05
C ASP A 623 -24.46 30.58 11.12
N HIS A 624 -24.06 31.72 11.66
CA HIS A 624 -24.07 33.01 10.97
C HIS A 624 -22.67 33.56 10.75
N ALA A 625 -22.19 33.53 9.50
CA ALA A 625 -20.90 34.06 9.08
C ALA A 625 -21.02 35.32 8.19
N ALA A 626 -22.23 35.82 7.91
CA ALA A 626 -22.45 36.96 7.04
C ALA A 626 -22.11 38.32 7.71
N SER A 627 -21.73 39.30 6.90
CA SER A 627 -21.43 40.68 7.33
C SER A 627 -22.66 41.42 7.87
N TYR A 628 -23.82 41.20 7.25
CA TYR A 628 -25.07 41.80 7.70
C TYR A 628 -25.67 41.00 8.86
N ASN A 629 -26.18 41.70 9.86
CA ASN A 629 -26.91 41.09 10.97
C ASN A 629 -28.26 40.55 10.50
N SER A 630 -28.72 39.47 11.11
CA SER A 630 -30.09 38.97 10.98
C SER A 630 -30.83 39.04 12.31
N THR A 631 -32.14 38.85 12.28
CA THR A 631 -32.98 38.73 13.47
C THR A 631 -33.57 37.33 13.54
N LEU A 632 -33.27 36.60 14.61
CA LEU A 632 -33.89 35.33 14.95
C LEU A 632 -35.10 35.59 15.83
N PHE A 633 -36.26 35.11 15.39
CA PHE A 633 -37.51 35.14 16.15
C PHE A 633 -37.73 33.76 16.74
N VAL A 634 -37.66 33.63 18.06
CA VAL A 634 -37.78 32.35 18.79
C VAL A 634 -38.41 32.59 20.15
N ASN A 635 -39.35 31.73 20.59
CA ASN A 635 -40.08 31.88 21.85
C ASN A 635 -40.75 33.25 22.06
N GLY A 636 -41.20 33.91 20.99
CA GLY A 636 -41.76 35.27 21.05
C GLY A 636 -40.72 36.37 21.32
N GLN A 637 -39.42 36.05 21.33
CA GLN A 637 -38.32 36.99 21.49
C GLN A 637 -37.67 37.28 20.13
N GLN A 638 -37.05 38.46 20.02
CA GLN A 638 -36.22 38.86 18.88
C GLN A 638 -34.76 38.90 19.32
N ILE A 639 -33.92 38.12 18.67
CA ILE A 639 -32.50 38.00 18.97
C ILE A 639 -31.72 38.48 17.74
N THR A 640 -30.88 39.51 17.90
CA THR A 640 -29.95 39.91 16.84
C THR A 640 -28.85 38.85 16.73
N VAL A 641 -28.72 38.24 15.55
CA VAL A 641 -27.63 37.31 15.22
C VAL A 641 -26.65 38.01 14.29
N SER A 642 -25.39 38.06 14.70
CA SER A 642 -24.30 38.75 14.00
C SER A 642 -23.19 37.76 13.61
N ARG A 643 -22.21 38.22 12.84
CA ARG A 643 -21.07 37.39 12.40
C ARG A 643 -20.42 36.66 13.59
N GLY A 644 -20.31 35.34 13.49
CA GLY A 644 -19.80 34.46 14.53
C GLY A 644 -20.87 33.87 15.46
N PHE A 645 -22.15 34.27 15.30
CA PHE A 645 -23.24 33.66 16.06
C PHE A 645 -23.40 32.19 15.66
N LYS A 646 -23.27 31.29 16.64
CA LYS A 646 -23.43 29.85 16.41
C LYS A 646 -24.06 29.18 17.64
N LYS A 647 -25.34 28.82 17.55
CA LYS A 647 -26.10 28.18 18.65
C LYS A 647 -27.12 27.18 18.11
N SER A 648 -27.52 26.23 18.96
CA SER A 648 -28.66 25.34 18.70
C SER A 648 -29.79 25.61 19.67
N TYR A 649 -31.01 25.36 19.21
CA TYR A 649 -32.22 25.44 19.99
C TYR A 649 -32.93 24.09 19.91
N THR A 650 -33.20 23.43 21.04
CA THR A 650 -33.91 22.15 21.09
C THR A 650 -35.30 22.36 21.65
N SER A 651 -36.33 21.93 20.92
CA SER A 651 -37.71 22.04 21.39
C SER A 651 -37.99 21.00 22.48
N ASP A 652 -38.58 21.41 23.61
CA ASP A 652 -39.11 20.48 24.62
C ASP A 652 -40.59 20.12 24.39
N GLY A 653 -41.17 20.57 23.28
CA GLY A 653 -42.59 20.43 22.98
C GLY A 653 -43.47 21.59 23.44
N SER A 654 -42.89 22.57 24.15
CA SER A 654 -43.55 23.80 24.59
C SER A 654 -42.71 25.06 24.37
N ARG A 655 -41.38 24.92 24.41
CA ARG A 655 -40.40 26.00 24.24
C ARG A 655 -39.17 25.49 23.51
N TRP A 656 -38.50 26.39 22.79
CA TRP A 656 -37.17 26.18 22.26
C TRP A 656 -36.10 26.51 23.31
N ASN A 657 -35.36 25.51 23.77
CA ASN A 657 -34.30 25.69 24.75
C ASN A 657 -32.97 25.98 24.06
N GLU A 658 -32.38 27.15 24.33
CA GLU A 658 -31.07 27.50 23.81
C GLU A 658 -29.97 26.63 24.44
N GLY A 659 -29.04 26.16 23.62
CA GLY A 659 -27.86 25.42 24.06
C GLY A 659 -26.65 25.63 23.14
N PRO A 660 -25.52 24.98 23.48
CA PRO A 660 -24.38 24.90 22.58
C PRO A 660 -24.78 24.17 21.29
N VAL A 661 -23.94 24.31 20.25
CA VAL A 661 -24.16 23.62 18.98
C VAL A 661 -24.22 22.12 19.23
N VAL A 662 -25.31 21.48 18.81
CA VAL A 662 -25.44 20.02 18.89
C VAL A 662 -24.59 19.37 17.81
N ASP A 663 -23.73 18.43 18.21
CA ASP A 663 -23.04 17.54 17.27
C ASP A 663 -24.00 16.41 16.88
N PRO A 664 -24.37 16.25 15.59
CA PRO A 664 -25.28 15.19 15.14
C PRO A 664 -24.65 13.79 15.23
N ARG A 665 -23.37 13.69 15.57
CA ARG A 665 -22.61 12.44 15.61
C ARG A 665 -22.48 11.87 17.02
N THR A 666 -22.53 10.54 17.10
CA THR A 666 -22.43 9.78 18.34
C THR A 666 -21.19 8.90 18.37
N PRO A 667 -20.57 8.64 19.54
CA PRO A 667 -19.46 7.70 19.64
C PRO A 667 -19.83 6.32 19.10
N ARG A 668 -18.94 5.71 18.30
CA ARG A 668 -19.14 4.38 17.71
C ARG A 668 -17.91 3.52 17.98
N LYS A 669 -18.12 2.36 18.60
CA LYS A 669 -17.08 1.42 19.02
C LYS A 669 -17.40 0.01 18.50
N PRO A 670 -16.45 -0.71 17.88
CA PRO A 670 -16.66 -2.10 17.51
C PRO A 670 -16.92 -2.98 18.73
N GLN A 671 -17.79 -3.98 18.57
CA GLN A 671 -18.03 -5.01 19.58
C GLN A 671 -17.13 -6.22 19.37
N ALA A 672 -16.77 -6.52 18.12
CA ALA A 672 -15.77 -7.54 17.78
C ALA A 672 -14.65 -6.94 16.92
N PHE A 673 -13.44 -7.42 17.15
CA PHE A 673 -12.22 -6.94 16.52
C PHE A 673 -11.53 -8.08 15.78
N GLY A 674 -11.23 -7.87 14.50
CA GLY A 674 -10.42 -8.81 13.72
C GLY A 674 -11.06 -10.18 13.51
N VAL A 675 -12.39 -10.23 13.43
CA VAL A 675 -13.15 -11.46 13.21
C VAL A 675 -13.52 -11.61 11.74
N PRO A 676 -13.80 -12.83 11.24
CA PRO A 676 -14.45 -13.01 9.95
C PRO A 676 -15.79 -12.28 9.89
N VAL A 677 -16.02 -11.55 8.80
CA VAL A 677 -17.23 -10.73 8.60
C VAL A 677 -17.97 -11.11 7.33
N THR A 678 -19.30 -11.05 7.40
CA THR A 678 -20.21 -10.98 6.26
C THR A 678 -20.64 -9.53 6.10
N THR A 679 -20.12 -8.85 5.08
CA THR A 679 -20.41 -7.46 4.76
C THR A 679 -21.60 -7.38 3.80
N LEU A 680 -22.70 -6.80 4.26
CA LEU A 680 -23.91 -6.59 3.48
C LEU A 680 -23.86 -5.22 2.82
N VAL A 681 -24.04 -5.16 1.50
CA VAL A 681 -23.98 -3.92 0.73
C VAL A 681 -25.13 -3.82 -0.27
N GLY A 682 -25.52 -2.58 -0.60
CA GLY A 682 -26.47 -2.33 -1.66
C GLY A 682 -27.00 -0.91 -1.69
N TYR A 683 -28.06 -0.71 -2.46
CA TYR A 683 -28.73 0.58 -2.61
C TYR A 683 -30.18 0.50 -2.15
N TYR A 684 -30.68 1.58 -1.56
CA TYR A 684 -32.07 1.68 -1.17
C TYR A 684 -32.60 3.09 -1.37
N ASP A 685 -33.87 3.20 -1.73
CA ASP A 685 -34.58 4.47 -1.78
C ASP A 685 -35.54 4.56 -0.59
N PRO A 686 -35.27 5.44 0.39
CA PRO A 686 -36.18 5.63 1.52
C PRO A 686 -37.62 5.98 1.11
N ARG A 687 -37.79 6.56 -0.09
CA ARG A 687 -39.10 6.95 -0.62
C ARG A 687 -39.79 5.85 -1.44
N GLY A 688 -39.12 4.73 -1.70
CA GLY A 688 -39.63 3.63 -2.54
C GLY A 688 -39.92 4.01 -4.00
N LEU A 689 -39.35 5.11 -4.52
CA LEU A 689 -39.58 5.57 -5.89
C LEU A 689 -38.61 4.92 -6.89
N LEU A 690 -37.40 4.58 -6.44
CA LEU A 690 -36.41 3.81 -7.20
C LEU A 690 -36.31 2.38 -6.65
N PRO A 691 -36.01 1.39 -7.51
CA PRO A 691 -35.89 0.00 -7.09
C PRO A 691 -34.69 -0.20 -6.16
N SER A 692 -34.96 -0.53 -4.90
CA SER A 692 -33.92 -0.91 -3.94
C SER A 692 -33.31 -2.26 -4.31
N TYR A 693 -32.04 -2.48 -3.98
CA TYR A 693 -31.30 -3.66 -4.40
C TYR A 693 -30.25 -4.11 -3.36
N LEU A 694 -30.36 -5.38 -2.96
CA LEU A 694 -29.38 -6.08 -2.12
C LEU A 694 -28.41 -6.86 -3.03
N TYR A 695 -27.13 -6.52 -2.96
CA TYR A 695 -26.08 -7.27 -3.64
C TYR A 695 -25.79 -8.60 -2.92
N PRO A 696 -25.12 -9.57 -3.58
CA PRO A 696 -24.55 -10.70 -2.88
C PRO A 696 -23.69 -10.22 -1.69
N ALA A 697 -23.79 -10.91 -0.57
CA ALA A 697 -22.98 -10.60 0.60
C ALA A 697 -21.49 -10.77 0.27
N LEU A 698 -20.66 -9.88 0.82
CA LEU A 698 -19.21 -10.01 0.73
C LEU A 698 -18.73 -10.77 1.97
N HIS A 699 -17.77 -11.66 1.83
CA HIS A 699 -17.18 -12.39 2.96
C HIS A 699 -15.72 -12.00 3.10
N GLY A 700 -15.31 -11.58 4.29
CA GLY A 700 -13.94 -11.15 4.60
C GLY A 700 -13.35 -11.91 5.77
N ALA A 701 -12.04 -12.17 5.74
CA ALA A 701 -11.33 -12.93 6.78
C ALA A 701 -11.12 -12.15 8.09
N TYR A 702 -11.01 -10.82 8.01
CA TYR A 702 -10.71 -9.94 9.12
C TYR A 702 -11.47 -8.62 8.97
N GLY A 703 -12.30 -8.30 9.96
CA GLY A 703 -13.06 -7.06 10.01
C GLY A 703 -13.57 -6.74 11.42
N PHE A 704 -14.33 -5.65 11.50
CA PHE A 704 -14.90 -5.13 12.73
C PHE A 704 -16.42 -5.15 12.62
N SER A 705 -17.09 -5.70 13.63
CA SER A 705 -18.55 -5.69 13.71
C SER A 705 -19.03 -4.80 14.83
N TYR A 706 -20.24 -4.27 14.63
CA TYR A 706 -20.93 -3.42 15.59
C TYR A 706 -22.22 -4.14 15.97
N GLY A 707 -22.68 -3.92 17.20
CA GLY A 707 -23.99 -4.43 17.62
C GLY A 707 -25.11 -3.84 16.79
N ASP A 708 -26.28 -4.44 16.90
CA ASP A 708 -27.49 -3.83 16.37
C ASP A 708 -27.79 -2.51 17.11
N ASP A 709 -28.60 -1.64 16.52
CA ASP A 709 -28.89 -0.32 17.11
C ASP A 709 -29.92 -0.40 18.27
N GLY A 710 -30.27 -1.62 18.71
CA GLY A 710 -30.95 -1.97 19.97
C GLY A 710 -32.43 -1.56 20.10
N GLU A 711 -32.81 -0.38 19.61
CA GLU A 711 -34.20 0.08 19.56
C GLU A 711 -34.82 -0.30 18.22
N ARG A 712 -36.02 -0.90 18.25
CA ARG A 712 -36.80 -1.10 17.03
C ARG A 712 -37.09 0.28 16.44
N PRO A 713 -36.62 0.58 15.22
CA PRO A 713 -36.87 1.85 14.58
C PRO A 713 -38.37 2.12 14.53
N GLY A 714 -38.77 3.39 14.70
CA GLY A 714 -40.17 3.79 14.67
C GLY A 714 -40.83 3.42 13.34
N THR A 715 -42.16 3.44 13.28
CA THR A 715 -42.91 3.01 12.09
C THR A 715 -42.59 3.78 10.81
N GLY A 716 -41.93 4.93 10.89
CA GLY A 716 -41.48 5.75 9.76
C GLY A 716 -40.00 5.58 9.37
N ASP A 717 -39.23 4.79 10.11
CA ASP A 717 -37.78 4.71 9.92
C ASP A 717 -37.37 3.63 8.90
N CYS A 718 -36.22 3.84 8.28
CA CYS A 718 -35.52 2.91 7.42
C CYS A 718 -34.51 2.07 8.21
N GLN A 719 -34.47 0.77 7.91
CA GLN A 719 -33.58 -0.17 8.57
C GLN A 719 -33.17 -1.32 7.65
N LEU A 720 -31.99 -1.87 7.91
CA LEU A 720 -31.58 -3.18 7.43
C LEU A 720 -31.84 -4.19 8.55
N GLN A 721 -32.66 -5.20 8.26
CA GLN A 721 -32.86 -6.35 9.13
C GLN A 721 -32.05 -7.52 8.62
N VAL A 722 -31.36 -8.21 9.53
CA VAL A 722 -30.55 -9.39 9.20
C VAL A 722 -30.98 -10.54 10.08
N GLU A 723 -31.51 -11.60 9.46
CA GLU A 723 -31.81 -12.84 10.14
C GLU A 723 -30.50 -13.63 10.33
N THR A 724 -30.22 -14.02 11.56
CA THR A 724 -29.06 -14.84 11.94
C THR A 724 -29.55 -16.07 12.70
N ARG A 725 -28.68 -17.05 12.92
CA ARG A 725 -29.02 -18.21 13.76
C ARG A 725 -29.45 -17.81 15.18
N GLU A 726 -28.90 -16.72 15.71
CA GLU A 726 -29.13 -16.27 17.09
C GLU A 726 -30.34 -15.33 17.23
N GLY A 727 -30.88 -14.83 16.10
CA GLY A 727 -32.02 -13.94 16.09
C GLY A 727 -31.91 -12.86 15.01
N LEU A 728 -32.83 -11.89 15.10
CA LEU A 728 -32.94 -10.78 14.15
C LEU A 728 -32.09 -9.59 14.64
N LEU A 729 -31.22 -9.08 13.78
CA LEU A 729 -30.44 -7.85 14.02
C LEU A 729 -31.07 -6.67 13.28
N HIS A 730 -31.02 -5.49 13.90
CA HIS A 730 -31.59 -4.24 13.37
C HIS A 730 -30.54 -3.15 13.21
N PHE A 731 -30.34 -2.67 11.98
CA PHE A 731 -29.40 -1.59 11.68
C PHE A 731 -30.15 -0.39 11.12
N ARG A 732 -30.07 0.75 11.81
CA ARG A 732 -30.71 2.00 11.35
C ARG A 732 -30.06 2.47 10.05
N LEU A 733 -30.87 2.90 9.10
CA LEU A 733 -30.46 3.53 7.85
C LEU A 733 -31.06 4.94 7.79
N ALA A 734 -30.49 5.82 6.95
CA ALA A 734 -31.07 7.14 6.73
C ALA A 734 -32.48 7.05 6.10
N ASN A 735 -33.43 7.79 6.67
CA ASN A 735 -34.84 7.89 6.30
C ASN A 735 -35.08 8.79 5.08
N HIS A 736 -34.07 9.57 4.68
CA HIS A 736 -34.13 10.48 3.55
C HIS A 736 -32.99 10.22 2.58
N ARG A 737 -33.21 10.53 1.30
CA ARG A 737 -32.14 10.51 0.31
C ARG A 737 -31.09 11.56 0.69
N LEU A 738 -29.88 11.10 0.96
CA LEU A 738 -28.72 11.96 1.27
C LEU A 738 -28.25 12.72 0.01
N ASN A 739 -28.57 12.20 -1.17
CA ASN A 739 -28.52 12.90 -2.43
C ASN A 739 -29.88 12.78 -3.13
N ALA A 740 -30.55 13.90 -3.38
CA ALA A 740 -31.93 13.94 -3.88
C ALA A 740 -32.15 13.12 -5.17
N ASN A 741 -31.12 12.98 -6.01
CA ASN A 741 -31.22 12.41 -7.35
C ASN A 741 -31.04 10.89 -7.40
N VAL A 742 -30.51 10.27 -6.34
CA VAL A 742 -30.11 8.86 -6.34
C VAL A 742 -30.51 8.16 -5.04
N MET A 743 -30.47 6.84 -5.06
CA MET A 743 -30.60 5.99 -3.87
C MET A 743 -29.47 6.26 -2.87
N ASN A 744 -29.75 5.96 -1.60
CA ASN A 744 -28.71 5.81 -0.60
C ASN A 744 -28.02 4.46 -0.77
N LYS A 745 -26.82 4.34 -0.22
CA LYS A 745 -26.04 3.11 -0.13
C LYS A 745 -26.02 2.65 1.33
N PHE A 746 -26.12 1.35 1.57
CA PHE A 746 -25.91 0.75 2.89
C PHE A 746 -24.69 -0.18 2.87
N HIS A 747 -24.04 -0.32 4.02
CA HIS A 747 -22.86 -1.16 4.24
C HIS A 747 -22.78 -1.55 5.71
N VAL A 748 -22.91 -2.85 6.01
CA VAL A 748 -22.97 -3.35 7.39
C VAL A 748 -22.16 -4.63 7.53
N ASN A 749 -21.31 -4.70 8.55
CA ASN A 749 -20.61 -5.93 8.93
C ASN A 749 -21.39 -6.70 9.99
N VAL A 750 -21.68 -7.96 9.68
CA VAL A 750 -22.19 -8.96 10.64
C VAL A 750 -21.10 -10.02 10.84
N PRO A 751 -20.83 -10.50 12.08
CA PRO A 751 -19.88 -11.59 12.28
C PRO A 751 -20.28 -12.82 11.47
N THR A 752 -19.37 -13.42 10.70
CA THR A 752 -19.68 -14.64 9.93
C THR A 752 -20.13 -15.78 10.86
N ALA A 753 -19.60 -15.82 12.07
CA ALA A 753 -19.93 -16.82 13.10
C ALA A 753 -21.39 -16.78 13.58
N SER A 754 -22.12 -15.67 13.38
CA SER A 754 -23.55 -15.61 13.70
C SER A 754 -24.43 -16.31 12.65
N GLU A 755 -23.85 -16.77 11.54
CA GLU A 755 -24.55 -17.46 10.44
C GLU A 755 -25.73 -16.62 9.91
N PRO A 756 -25.47 -15.46 9.27
CA PRO A 756 -26.52 -14.65 8.66
C PRO A 756 -27.16 -15.41 7.49
N LEU A 757 -28.50 -15.48 7.49
CA LEU A 757 -29.31 -16.31 6.59
C LEU A 757 -30.08 -15.49 5.55
N ASP A 758 -30.58 -14.32 5.95
CA ASP A 758 -31.40 -13.45 5.09
C ASP A 758 -31.23 -11.98 5.50
N ALA A 759 -31.38 -11.06 4.54
CA ALA A 759 -31.39 -9.63 4.80
C ALA A 759 -32.54 -8.94 4.09
N ALA A 760 -33.16 -7.98 4.77
CA ALA A 760 -34.25 -7.17 4.25
C ALA A 760 -34.04 -5.68 4.54
N VAL A 761 -34.27 -4.82 3.55
CA VAL A 761 -34.38 -3.38 3.77
C VAL A 761 -35.85 -3.02 3.94
N ILE A 762 -36.18 -2.41 5.08
CA ILE A 762 -37.53 -1.99 5.44
C ILE A 762 -37.53 -0.50 5.68
N CYS A 763 -38.45 0.22 5.05
CA CYS A 763 -38.68 1.65 5.27
C CYS A 763 -40.19 1.89 5.44
N ALA A 764 -40.57 2.70 6.42
CA ALA A 764 -41.98 3.00 6.69
C ALA A 764 -42.88 1.74 6.83
N ALA A 765 -42.36 0.71 7.50
CA ALA A 765 -42.97 -0.62 7.66
C ALA A 765 -43.22 -1.41 6.35
N GLN A 766 -42.66 -0.96 5.23
CA GLN A 766 -42.69 -1.67 3.95
C GLN A 766 -41.32 -2.30 3.65
N THR A 767 -41.30 -3.60 3.35
CA THR A 767 -40.12 -4.26 2.81
C THR A 767 -39.87 -3.78 1.39
N LEU A 768 -38.75 -3.11 1.17
CA LEU A 768 -38.34 -2.58 -0.14
C LEU A 768 -37.60 -3.64 -0.98
N VAL A 769 -36.74 -4.43 -0.33
CA VAL A 769 -36.00 -5.53 -0.93
C VAL A 769 -35.63 -6.56 0.14
N GLN A 770 -35.59 -7.83 -0.23
CA GLN A 770 -35.18 -8.94 0.63
C GLN A 770 -34.35 -9.93 -0.19
N ARG A 771 -33.30 -10.51 0.41
CA ARG A 771 -32.42 -11.46 -0.25
C ARG A 771 -31.83 -12.47 0.74
N PRO A 772 -31.81 -13.77 0.39
CA PRO A 772 -31.07 -14.77 1.16
C PRO A 772 -29.57 -14.54 1.08
N ILE A 773 -28.88 -14.83 2.17
CA ILE A 773 -27.43 -14.70 2.30
C ILE A 773 -26.79 -16.07 2.13
N SER A 774 -25.90 -16.19 1.16
CA SER A 774 -25.10 -17.40 0.98
C SER A 774 -24.02 -17.49 2.04
N ALA A 775 -23.70 -18.71 2.47
CA ALA A 775 -22.51 -18.96 3.29
C ALA A 775 -21.23 -18.68 2.49
N PRO A 776 -20.11 -18.33 3.14
CA PRO A 776 -18.82 -18.17 2.46
C PRO A 776 -18.41 -19.48 1.77
N GLU A 777 -18.03 -19.38 0.48
CA GLU A 777 -17.64 -20.54 -0.34
C GLU A 777 -16.17 -20.95 -0.20
N ALA A 778 -15.35 -20.12 0.44
CA ALA A 778 -13.90 -20.30 0.53
C ALA A 778 -13.37 -20.08 1.95
N ASP A 779 -12.30 -20.81 2.29
CA ASP A 779 -11.48 -20.54 3.46
C ASP A 779 -10.69 -19.24 3.20
N LEU A 780 -11.19 -18.13 3.74
CA LEU A 780 -10.54 -16.83 3.65
C LEU A 780 -9.48 -16.69 4.73
N SER A 781 -8.37 -16.04 4.38
CA SER A 781 -7.27 -15.83 5.30
C SER A 781 -6.88 -14.35 5.38
N PHE A 782 -6.20 -14.00 6.46
CA PHE A 782 -5.51 -12.73 6.59
C PHE A 782 -4.07 -12.99 7.03
N THR A 783 -3.21 -12.01 6.81
CA THR A 783 -1.82 -12.05 7.28
C THR A 783 -1.52 -10.85 8.16
N VAL A 784 -0.59 -11.01 9.09
CA VAL A 784 -0.08 -9.95 9.96
C VAL A 784 1.43 -9.93 9.81
N ASN A 785 1.97 -8.81 9.34
CA ASN A 785 3.41 -8.58 9.19
C ASN A 785 3.86 -7.50 10.18
N GLY A 786 5.02 -7.70 10.80
CA GLY A 786 5.53 -6.82 11.85
C GLY A 786 5.03 -7.19 13.24
N ARG A 787 4.49 -6.22 13.98
CA ARG A 787 3.98 -6.41 15.35
C ARG A 787 2.80 -7.39 15.36
N PRO A 788 2.82 -8.49 16.16
CA PRO A 788 1.72 -9.46 16.23
C PRO A 788 0.44 -8.80 16.78
N LEU A 789 -0.73 -9.40 16.50
CA LEU A 789 -2.00 -9.01 17.16
C LEU A 789 -1.93 -9.33 18.66
N GLU A 790 -2.69 -8.57 19.45
CA GLU A 790 -2.79 -8.74 20.91
C GLU A 790 -3.79 -9.83 21.32
#